data_AF-A0A2Z2M5F0-F1
#
_entry.id   AF-A0A2Z2M5F0-F1
#
_cell.length_a   1.000
_cell.length_b   1.000
_cell.length_c   1.000
_cell.angle_alpha   90.00
_cell.angle_beta   90.00
_cell.angle_gamma   90.00
#
_symmetry.space_group_name_H-M   'P 1'
#
loop_
_entity.id
_entity.type
_entity.pdbx_description
1 polymer ?
#
loop_
_entity_poly.entity_id
_entity_poly.type
_entity_poly.pdbx_seq_one_letter_code
_entity_poly.pdbx_strand_id
1 'polypeptide(L)'
;MRRGFVFTLDAMLSLVLVTLFITSIVAITSSTSQVYSTYMRSQSEYIATDTLETLRTVSLNQLVPPEKVDEWLNDGTLDEELVSPEMTPLDIVATYWATEPLYPSKNLSHKAEVILGYILNQRLKGYNYELLINNYTSPYLRKVGSNYSEAPDVSPATLVMSGYAYNQTPRGYMARAYLTKATTTQEKLYGWMWVLASGALSNTLTITRIINFPWDAQILEADGKFVARQGEMVTLYINGANVSSWPGQINLNNLANYLGPGPNNITLVYSNAQGDEIGSGSGTTMYVKYKTDSPLVEDPGLFEVYDVTSERTGFMYLFELFVPGNISSINMKFKIRNVSTVRLYYGLGGNLTLLLTKSANSSGDAVVSFTDQEIKGALSNLGVSYSNLSKMVFDFVVGFDAYYENEKWYYEGGDYYNDGADRERRLYGYPDSYVRITYTTPVSVTLYSIPLSVYFPYGDNRVTYDGNGLQVRYSLPPRVQPWYADWWVGYIFEGSTTQVLSENGREFYRGPLGRYAIRVAYTRLYDWMMVPGQENSFEISMENGNSYIRDYETRGIIYYFLKAYAGYGDVFKKFMRPGCKGYNITYYWQDSSVATPQQAYILAGDAPYCDVTTEQLLANRSTYAVDDAIIRLFNNLGGDGTRSSPILVKLPNEGNIDFASMGNIPGLFQPIQITLRVWREG
;
A
#
# COMPACT_ATOMS: atom_id res chain seq x y z
N MET A 1 -42.68 -43.76 44.68
CA MET A 1 -41.49 -44.30 43.99
C MET A 1 -41.13 -43.36 42.84
N ARG A 2 -39.98 -42.67 42.92
CA ARG A 2 -39.46 -41.86 41.80
C ARG A 2 -38.68 -42.79 40.86
N ARG A 3 -39.08 -42.86 39.59
CA ARG A 3 -38.38 -43.60 38.52
C ARG A 3 -37.21 -42.74 38.04
N GLY A 4 -35.98 -43.18 38.30
CA GLY A 4 -34.77 -42.61 37.71
C GLY A 4 -34.42 -43.35 36.43
N PHE A 5 -34.24 -42.64 35.33
CA PHE A 5 -33.65 -43.18 34.10
C PHE A 5 -32.13 -43.26 34.28
N VAL A 6 -31.57 -44.45 34.20
CA VAL A 6 -30.11 -44.66 34.08
C VAL A 6 -29.80 -44.73 32.60
N PHE A 7 -29.18 -43.68 32.05
CA PHE A 7 -28.58 -43.77 30.72
C PHE A 7 -27.31 -44.62 30.82
N THR A 8 -27.24 -45.70 30.04
CA THR A 8 -26.02 -46.52 29.94
C THR A 8 -24.91 -45.73 29.23
N LEU A 9 -23.65 -46.01 29.57
CA LEU A 9 -22.48 -45.32 28.99
C LEU A 9 -22.51 -45.34 27.45
N ASP A 10 -22.98 -46.45 26.87
CA ASP A 10 -23.15 -46.62 25.42
C ASP A 10 -24.20 -45.68 24.82
N ALA A 11 -25.27 -45.38 25.56
CA ALA A 11 -26.29 -44.42 25.13
C ALA A 11 -25.75 -42.99 25.17
N MET A 12 -24.91 -42.66 26.15
CA MET A 12 -24.21 -41.37 26.20
C MET A 12 -23.18 -41.23 25.07
N LEU A 13 -22.37 -42.26 24.82
CA LEU A 13 -21.40 -42.27 23.72
C LEU A 13 -22.09 -42.16 22.35
N SER A 14 -23.19 -42.89 22.15
CA SER A 14 -24.00 -42.80 20.93
C SER A 14 -24.62 -41.41 20.76
N LEU A 15 -25.10 -40.80 21.85
CA LEU A 15 -25.62 -39.43 21.82
C LEU A 15 -24.51 -38.43 21.44
N VAL A 16 -23.31 -38.54 22.02
CA VAL A 16 -22.18 -37.67 21.70
C VAL A 16 -21.74 -37.84 20.24
N LEU A 17 -21.69 -39.08 19.74
CA LEU A 17 -21.33 -39.39 18.35
C LEU A 17 -22.36 -38.86 17.36
N VAL A 18 -23.65 -39.04 17.65
CA VAL A 18 -24.75 -38.48 16.84
C VAL A 18 -24.73 -36.95 16.90
N THR A 19 -24.46 -36.38 18.06
CA THR A 19 -24.36 -34.91 18.21
C THR A 19 -23.15 -34.38 17.43
N LEU A 20 -22.00 -35.05 17.48
CA LEU A 20 -20.81 -34.70 16.67
C LEU A 20 -21.06 -34.85 15.17
N PHE A 21 -21.77 -35.89 14.73
CA PHE A 21 -22.14 -36.05 13.33
C PHE A 21 -23.13 -34.97 12.89
N ILE A 22 -24.14 -34.65 13.70
CA ILE A 22 -25.10 -33.58 13.42
C ILE A 22 -24.39 -32.22 13.42
N THR A 23 -23.53 -31.91 14.39
CA THR A 23 -22.79 -30.64 14.41
C THR A 23 -21.79 -30.55 13.27
N SER A 24 -21.15 -31.65 12.86
CA SER A 24 -20.26 -31.69 11.71
C SER A 24 -21.02 -31.53 10.40
N ILE A 25 -22.19 -32.17 10.24
CA ILE A 25 -23.06 -31.97 9.08
C ILE A 25 -23.62 -30.54 9.06
N VAL A 26 -23.99 -29.97 10.21
CA VAL A 26 -24.45 -28.58 10.34
C VAL A 26 -23.31 -27.61 10.05
N ALA A 27 -22.07 -27.89 10.48
CA ALA A 27 -20.89 -27.09 10.19
C ALA A 27 -20.47 -27.21 8.71
N ILE A 28 -20.57 -28.39 8.12
CA ILE A 28 -20.30 -28.63 6.70
C ILE A 28 -21.38 -27.98 5.86
N THR A 29 -22.67 -28.08 6.22
CA THR A 29 -23.77 -27.42 5.50
C THR A 29 -23.78 -25.90 5.68
N SER A 30 -23.34 -25.37 6.83
CA SER A 30 -23.20 -23.92 7.03
C SER A 30 -21.97 -23.34 6.34
N SER A 31 -20.86 -24.07 6.29
CA SER A 31 -19.66 -23.68 5.53
C SER A 31 -19.85 -23.87 4.02
N THR A 32 -20.48 -24.96 3.57
CA THR A 32 -20.86 -25.11 2.16
C THR A 32 -21.93 -24.10 1.77
N SER A 33 -22.92 -23.77 2.60
CA SER A 33 -23.89 -22.71 2.27
C SER A 33 -23.27 -21.32 2.23
N GLN A 34 -22.26 -21.02 3.07
CA GLN A 34 -21.48 -19.77 2.99
C GLN A 34 -20.56 -19.72 1.78
N VAL A 35 -19.92 -20.82 1.39
CA VAL A 35 -19.08 -20.88 0.18
C VAL A 35 -19.94 -20.86 -1.08
N TYR A 36 -21.09 -21.56 -1.09
CA TYR A 36 -22.07 -21.50 -2.17
C TYR A 36 -22.68 -20.10 -2.27
N SER A 37 -23.08 -19.46 -1.16
CA SER A 37 -23.61 -18.10 -1.20
C SER A 37 -22.56 -17.09 -1.64
N THR A 38 -21.29 -17.24 -1.24
CA THR A 38 -20.19 -16.38 -1.72
C THR A 38 -19.92 -16.58 -3.22
N TYR A 39 -19.89 -17.82 -3.70
CA TYR A 39 -19.73 -18.14 -5.12
C TYR A 39 -20.92 -17.65 -5.96
N MET A 40 -22.15 -17.86 -5.48
CA MET A 40 -23.38 -17.42 -6.13
C MET A 40 -23.54 -15.89 -6.11
N ARG A 41 -23.13 -15.21 -5.04
CA ARG A 41 -23.06 -13.75 -4.94
C ARG A 41 -22.04 -13.17 -5.91
N SER A 42 -20.87 -13.80 -6.01
CA SER A 42 -19.82 -13.41 -6.97
C SER A 42 -20.30 -13.61 -8.41
N GLN A 43 -20.92 -14.74 -8.75
CA GLN A 43 -21.51 -14.94 -10.08
C GLN A 43 -22.63 -13.93 -10.39
N SER A 44 -23.51 -13.65 -9.44
CA SER A 44 -24.60 -12.68 -9.62
C SER A 44 -24.08 -11.24 -9.76
N GLU A 45 -23.00 -10.91 -9.05
CA GLU A 45 -22.27 -9.64 -9.18
C GLU A 45 -21.59 -9.51 -10.55
N TYR A 46 -20.92 -10.57 -11.03
CA TYR A 46 -20.33 -10.57 -12.38
C TYR A 46 -21.40 -10.41 -13.45
N ILE A 47 -22.55 -11.07 -13.32
CA ILE A 47 -23.66 -10.95 -14.27
C ILE A 47 -24.28 -9.55 -14.21
N ALA A 48 -24.47 -8.98 -13.02
CA ALA A 48 -24.95 -7.61 -12.86
C ALA A 48 -23.98 -6.59 -13.49
N THR A 49 -22.68 -6.80 -13.30
CA THR A 49 -21.61 -5.94 -13.85
C THR A 49 -21.53 -6.04 -15.37
N ASP A 50 -21.46 -7.26 -15.92
CA ASP A 50 -21.43 -7.54 -17.36
C ASP A 50 -22.69 -7.03 -18.08
N THR A 51 -23.85 -7.16 -17.43
CA THR A 51 -25.11 -6.63 -17.95
C THR A 51 -25.09 -5.10 -18.00
N LEU A 52 -24.65 -4.43 -16.93
CA LEU A 52 -24.54 -2.96 -16.92
C LEU A 52 -23.49 -2.47 -17.93
N GLU A 53 -22.38 -3.18 -18.07
CA GLU A 53 -21.34 -2.86 -19.06
C GLU A 53 -21.87 -3.03 -20.49
N THR A 54 -22.60 -4.11 -20.77
CA THR A 54 -23.26 -4.35 -22.06
C THR A 54 -24.26 -3.25 -22.39
N LEU A 55 -25.14 -2.88 -21.45
CA LEU A 55 -26.12 -1.81 -21.64
C LEU A 55 -25.48 -0.43 -21.85
N ARG A 56 -24.22 -0.25 -21.41
CA ARG A 56 -23.43 0.97 -21.57
C ARG A 56 -22.61 1.02 -22.85
N THR A 57 -22.24 -0.13 -23.41
CA THR A 57 -21.20 -0.19 -24.47
C THR A 57 -21.71 -0.72 -25.80
N VAL A 58 -22.82 -1.47 -25.80
CA VAL A 58 -23.40 -2.07 -27.02
C VAL A 58 -24.62 -1.28 -27.46
N SER A 59 -24.71 -0.99 -28.76
CA SER A 59 -25.82 -0.23 -29.34
C SER A 59 -27.14 -1.02 -29.30
N LEU A 60 -28.27 -0.30 -29.25
CA LEU A 60 -29.60 -0.93 -29.12
C LEU A 60 -29.90 -1.91 -30.26
N ASN A 61 -29.59 -1.54 -31.49
CA ASN A 61 -29.77 -2.37 -32.70
C ASN A 61 -28.95 -3.69 -32.71
N GLN A 62 -27.93 -3.80 -31.86
CA GLN A 62 -27.14 -5.03 -31.68
C GLN A 62 -27.69 -5.90 -30.53
N LEU A 63 -28.51 -5.32 -29.65
CA LEU A 63 -29.08 -6.00 -28.49
C LEU A 63 -30.52 -6.46 -28.72
N VAL A 64 -31.22 -5.87 -29.68
CA VAL A 64 -32.65 -6.06 -29.95
C VAL A 64 -32.85 -6.46 -31.42
N PRO A 65 -33.72 -7.44 -31.72
CA PRO A 65 -34.01 -7.82 -33.10
C PRO A 65 -34.52 -6.63 -33.94
N PRO A 66 -34.14 -6.52 -35.23
CA PRO A 66 -34.52 -5.41 -36.09
C PRO A 66 -36.03 -5.17 -36.14
N GLU A 67 -36.84 -6.23 -36.14
CA GLU A 67 -38.30 -6.12 -36.19
C GLU A 67 -38.88 -5.37 -34.99
N LYS A 68 -38.23 -5.50 -33.82
CA LYS A 68 -38.66 -4.82 -32.59
C LYS A 68 -38.17 -3.37 -32.54
N VAL A 69 -37.01 -3.08 -33.11
CA VAL A 69 -36.54 -1.70 -33.30
C VAL A 69 -37.48 -0.95 -34.25
N ASP A 70 -37.87 -1.57 -35.36
CA ASP A 70 -38.83 -1.01 -36.31
C ASP A 70 -40.21 -0.78 -35.67
N GLU A 71 -40.67 -1.69 -34.81
CA GLU A 71 -41.90 -1.49 -34.03
C GLU A 71 -41.81 -0.24 -33.14
N TRP A 72 -40.71 -0.08 -32.40
CA TRP A 72 -40.52 1.07 -31.52
C TRP A 72 -40.34 2.40 -32.25
N LEU A 73 -39.79 2.38 -33.45
CA LEU A 73 -39.73 3.56 -34.31
C LEU A 73 -41.15 3.94 -34.79
N ASN A 74 -41.96 2.96 -35.16
CA ASN A 74 -43.32 3.18 -35.67
C ASN A 74 -44.32 3.60 -34.59
N ASP A 75 -44.22 3.06 -33.37
CA ASP A 75 -45.10 3.41 -32.25
C ASP A 75 -44.63 4.63 -31.43
N GLY A 76 -43.45 5.15 -31.77
CA GLY A 76 -42.84 6.32 -31.15
C GLY A 76 -42.20 6.04 -29.79
N THR A 77 -42.03 4.77 -29.39
CA THR A 77 -41.21 4.38 -28.23
C THR A 77 -39.76 4.79 -28.42
N LEU A 78 -39.23 4.69 -29.64
CA LEU A 78 -38.00 5.34 -30.09
C LEU A 78 -38.36 6.64 -30.82
N ASP A 79 -38.35 7.73 -30.07
CA ASP A 79 -38.46 9.09 -30.57
C ASP A 79 -37.15 9.53 -31.26
N GLU A 80 -37.12 9.43 -32.60
CA GLU A 80 -35.96 9.75 -33.44
C GLU A 80 -35.54 11.23 -33.38
N GLU A 81 -36.38 12.13 -32.84
CA GLU A 81 -35.99 13.52 -32.60
C GLU A 81 -34.99 13.64 -31.43
N LEU A 82 -34.95 12.64 -30.54
CA LEU A 82 -34.19 12.66 -29.29
C LEU A 82 -33.11 11.58 -29.22
N VAL A 83 -33.36 10.39 -29.77
CA VAL A 83 -32.45 9.24 -29.66
C VAL A 83 -32.34 8.48 -30.99
N SER A 84 -31.40 7.53 -31.08
CA SER A 84 -31.21 6.68 -32.26
C SER A 84 -30.97 5.21 -31.87
N PRO A 85 -31.36 4.22 -32.69
CA PRO A 85 -31.05 2.81 -32.47
C PRO A 85 -29.55 2.48 -32.37
N GLU A 86 -28.68 3.37 -32.85
CA GLU A 86 -27.22 3.24 -32.71
C GLU A 86 -26.71 3.64 -31.31
N MET A 87 -27.54 4.31 -30.50
CA MET A 87 -27.21 4.65 -29.13
C MET A 87 -27.29 3.42 -28.22
N THR A 88 -26.52 3.44 -27.14
CA THR A 88 -26.58 2.37 -26.14
C THR A 88 -27.86 2.50 -25.32
N PRO A 89 -28.42 1.40 -24.78
CA PRO A 89 -29.63 1.46 -23.97
C PRO A 89 -29.56 2.47 -22.81
N LEU A 90 -28.40 2.59 -22.13
CA LEU A 90 -28.28 3.54 -21.04
C LEU A 90 -28.17 5.00 -21.51
N ASP A 91 -27.64 5.25 -22.71
CA ASP A 91 -27.63 6.60 -23.29
C ASP A 91 -29.03 7.04 -23.69
N ILE A 92 -29.84 6.13 -24.25
CA ILE A 92 -31.26 6.37 -24.57
C ILE A 92 -32.03 6.73 -23.29
N VAL A 93 -31.82 5.95 -22.23
CA VAL A 93 -32.46 6.16 -20.93
C VAL A 93 -32.04 7.48 -20.33
N ALA A 94 -30.73 7.77 -20.28
CA ALA A 94 -30.23 9.04 -19.76
C ALA A 94 -30.79 10.24 -20.55
N THR A 95 -30.97 10.08 -21.86
CA THR A 95 -31.54 11.11 -22.73
C THR A 95 -33.02 11.32 -22.40
N TYR A 96 -33.83 10.26 -22.39
CA TYR A 96 -35.25 10.32 -22.05
C TYR A 96 -35.51 10.83 -20.64
N TRP A 97 -34.73 10.40 -19.65
CA TRP A 97 -34.82 10.88 -18.27
C TRP A 97 -34.52 12.38 -18.15
N ALA A 98 -33.54 12.86 -18.92
CA ALA A 98 -33.17 14.27 -18.94
C ALA A 98 -34.19 15.14 -19.69
N THR A 99 -34.84 14.59 -20.73
CA THR A 99 -35.79 15.33 -21.57
C THR A 99 -37.26 15.21 -21.12
N GLU A 100 -37.59 14.26 -20.25
CA GLU A 100 -38.95 14.06 -19.72
C GLU A 100 -39.60 15.35 -19.19
N PRO A 101 -38.91 16.19 -18.37
CA PRO A 101 -39.52 17.42 -17.86
C PRO A 101 -39.86 18.44 -18.96
N LEU A 102 -39.25 18.32 -20.14
CA LEU A 102 -39.42 19.22 -21.28
C LEU A 102 -40.56 18.78 -22.19
N TYR A 103 -40.78 17.47 -22.26
CA TYR A 103 -41.83 16.86 -23.05
C TYR A 103 -42.70 15.94 -22.19
N PRO A 104 -43.35 16.45 -21.13
CA PRO A 104 -44.14 15.62 -20.21
C PRO A 104 -45.30 14.91 -20.91
N SER A 105 -45.77 15.45 -22.04
CA SER A 105 -46.78 14.81 -22.89
C SER A 105 -46.25 13.63 -23.71
N LYS A 106 -44.94 13.48 -23.88
CA LYS A 106 -44.30 12.39 -24.64
C LYS A 106 -44.01 11.14 -23.80
N ASN A 107 -44.10 11.22 -22.46
CA ASN A 107 -43.93 10.10 -21.53
C ASN A 107 -42.64 9.28 -21.80
N LEU A 108 -41.53 9.99 -21.98
CA LEU A 108 -40.21 9.47 -22.32
C LEU A 108 -39.63 8.59 -21.21
N SER A 109 -39.88 8.92 -19.95
CA SER A 109 -39.49 8.04 -18.82
C SER A 109 -40.09 6.65 -18.98
N HIS A 110 -41.38 6.56 -19.31
CA HIS A 110 -42.03 5.27 -19.53
C HIS A 110 -41.49 4.54 -20.77
N LYS A 111 -41.18 5.26 -21.85
CA LYS A 111 -40.56 4.66 -23.04
C LYS A 111 -39.17 4.08 -22.73
N ALA A 112 -38.38 4.77 -21.92
CA ALA A 112 -37.08 4.27 -21.45
C ALA A 112 -37.23 2.96 -20.66
N GLU A 113 -38.26 2.88 -19.81
CA GLU A 113 -38.60 1.67 -19.06
C GLU A 113 -39.00 0.50 -19.96
N VAL A 114 -39.77 0.75 -21.03
CA VAL A 114 -40.17 -0.27 -22.00
C VAL A 114 -38.94 -0.87 -22.69
N ILE A 115 -38.00 -0.02 -23.13
CA ILE A 115 -36.76 -0.44 -23.79
C ILE A 115 -35.88 -1.26 -22.84
N LEU A 116 -35.59 -0.73 -21.64
CA LEU A 116 -34.78 -1.43 -20.65
C LEU A 116 -35.43 -2.73 -20.17
N GLY A 117 -36.73 -2.69 -19.88
CA GLY A 117 -37.50 -3.85 -19.45
C GLY A 117 -37.47 -4.97 -20.47
N TYR A 118 -37.55 -4.64 -21.77
CA TYR A 118 -37.41 -5.64 -22.84
C TYR A 118 -36.02 -6.30 -22.81
N ILE A 119 -34.95 -5.51 -22.76
CA ILE A 119 -33.58 -6.03 -22.81
C ILE A 119 -33.26 -6.87 -21.57
N LEU A 120 -33.64 -6.39 -20.38
CA LEU A 120 -33.40 -7.09 -19.12
C LEU A 120 -34.15 -8.43 -19.06
N ASN A 121 -35.41 -8.49 -19.53
CA ASN A 121 -36.17 -9.74 -19.59
C ASN A 121 -35.55 -10.78 -20.53
N GLN A 122 -34.89 -10.34 -21.61
CA GLN A 122 -34.21 -11.23 -22.54
C GLN A 122 -32.84 -11.69 -22.01
N ARG A 123 -32.05 -10.76 -21.47
CA ARG A 123 -30.66 -11.00 -21.05
C ARG A 123 -30.55 -11.72 -19.71
N LEU A 124 -31.44 -11.43 -18.77
CA LEU A 124 -31.45 -12.02 -17.42
C LEU A 124 -32.45 -13.19 -17.33
N LYS A 125 -32.66 -13.92 -18.44
CA LYS A 125 -33.55 -15.09 -18.49
C LYS A 125 -33.04 -16.16 -17.51
N GLY A 126 -33.81 -16.40 -16.45
CA GLY A 126 -33.46 -17.32 -15.36
C GLY A 126 -32.98 -16.65 -14.06
N TYR A 127 -32.92 -15.32 -14.04
CA TYR A 127 -32.63 -14.53 -12.83
C TYR A 127 -33.84 -13.68 -12.45
N ASN A 128 -33.87 -13.24 -11.20
CA ASN A 128 -34.68 -12.12 -10.73
C ASN A 128 -33.82 -10.87 -10.72
N TYR A 129 -34.43 -9.72 -11.03
CA TYR A 129 -33.70 -8.47 -11.13
C TYR A 129 -34.54 -7.27 -10.71
N GLU A 130 -33.85 -6.22 -10.28
CA GLU A 130 -34.39 -4.89 -10.02
C GLU A 130 -33.35 -3.87 -10.47
N LEU A 131 -33.70 -3.03 -11.44
CA LEU A 131 -32.89 -1.89 -11.85
C LEU A 131 -33.40 -0.63 -11.15
N LEU A 132 -32.49 0.11 -10.53
CA LEU A 132 -32.74 1.40 -9.89
C LEU A 132 -32.02 2.50 -10.67
N ILE A 133 -32.72 3.60 -10.94
CA ILE A 133 -32.19 4.82 -11.54
C ILE A 133 -32.36 5.93 -10.50
N ASN A 134 -31.28 6.42 -9.88
CA ASN A 134 -31.33 7.37 -8.76
C ASN A 134 -32.28 6.95 -7.63
N ASN A 135 -32.25 5.67 -7.27
CA ASN A 135 -33.15 5.02 -6.30
C ASN A 135 -34.64 4.91 -6.72
N TYR A 136 -35.00 5.32 -7.95
CA TYR A 136 -36.31 5.05 -8.54
C TYR A 136 -36.32 3.70 -9.28
N THR A 137 -37.42 2.95 -9.17
CA THR A 137 -37.67 1.74 -9.97
C THR A 137 -39.16 1.64 -10.30
N SER A 138 -39.54 0.81 -11.27
CA SER A 138 -40.91 0.62 -11.71
C SER A 138 -41.19 -0.84 -12.09
N PRO A 139 -42.47 -1.24 -12.27
CA PRO A 139 -42.83 -2.61 -12.65
C PRO A 139 -42.16 -3.13 -13.93
N TYR A 140 -41.72 -2.25 -14.83
CA TYR A 140 -41.01 -2.59 -16.06
C TYR A 140 -39.51 -2.83 -15.85
N LEU A 141 -38.95 -2.27 -14.78
CA LEU A 141 -37.52 -2.37 -14.40
C LEU A 141 -37.26 -3.48 -13.38
N ARG A 142 -38.27 -4.31 -13.11
CA ARG A 142 -38.18 -5.50 -12.26
C ARG A 142 -38.87 -6.68 -12.93
N LYS A 143 -38.50 -7.90 -12.54
CA LYS A 143 -39.21 -9.09 -13.01
C LYS A 143 -40.59 -9.19 -12.35
N VAL A 144 -41.61 -9.56 -13.14
CA VAL A 144 -42.97 -9.71 -12.64
C VAL A 144 -43.02 -10.81 -11.57
N GLY A 145 -43.52 -10.46 -10.38
CA GLY A 145 -43.64 -11.37 -9.24
C GLY A 145 -42.42 -11.43 -8.31
N SER A 146 -41.30 -10.77 -8.63
CA SER A 146 -40.10 -10.80 -7.78
C SER A 146 -40.13 -9.75 -6.65
N ASN A 147 -39.73 -10.14 -5.43
CA ASN A 147 -39.55 -9.24 -4.28
C ASN A 147 -38.14 -9.39 -3.70
N TYR A 148 -37.31 -8.34 -3.75
CA TYR A 148 -35.94 -8.39 -3.24
C TYR A 148 -35.88 -8.54 -1.70
N SER A 149 -36.91 -8.08 -0.98
CA SER A 149 -36.97 -8.15 0.49
C SER A 149 -37.22 -9.56 1.04
N GLU A 150 -37.57 -10.49 0.17
CA GLU A 150 -37.74 -11.92 0.46
C GLU A 150 -36.54 -12.75 -0.03
N ALA A 151 -35.54 -12.14 -0.66
CA ALA A 151 -34.36 -12.82 -1.21
C ALA A 151 -33.22 -12.87 -0.18
N PRO A 152 -32.67 -14.07 0.15
CA PRO A 152 -31.59 -14.21 1.13
C PRO A 152 -30.24 -13.65 0.63
N ASP A 153 -30.06 -13.53 -0.68
CA ASP A 153 -28.80 -13.15 -1.32
C ASP A 153 -29.04 -12.22 -2.53
N VAL A 154 -28.77 -10.92 -2.38
CA VAL A 154 -28.87 -9.91 -3.45
C VAL A 154 -27.51 -9.23 -3.65
N SER A 155 -26.95 -9.31 -4.85
CA SER A 155 -25.70 -8.61 -5.22
C SER A 155 -26.01 -7.40 -6.10
N PRO A 156 -25.68 -6.17 -5.67
CA PRO A 156 -25.82 -4.97 -6.51
C PRO A 156 -24.55 -4.71 -7.32
N ALA A 157 -24.71 -4.31 -8.58
CA ALA A 157 -23.69 -3.59 -9.34
C ALA A 157 -24.18 -2.15 -9.54
N THR A 158 -23.32 -1.16 -9.28
CA THR A 158 -23.67 0.25 -9.43
C THR A 158 -22.76 0.91 -10.45
N LEU A 159 -23.38 1.49 -11.47
CA LEU A 159 -22.74 2.38 -12.44
C LEU A 159 -23.21 3.81 -12.18
N VAL A 160 -22.27 4.72 -11.97
CA VAL A 160 -22.58 6.15 -11.96
C VAL A 160 -22.41 6.68 -13.37
N MET A 161 -23.53 7.00 -14.00
CA MET A 161 -23.57 7.70 -15.27
C MET A 161 -23.74 9.18 -15.05
N SER A 162 -23.37 9.98 -16.01
CA SER A 162 -23.57 11.41 -15.97
C SER A 162 -24.47 11.80 -17.15
N GLY A 163 -25.56 12.56 -16.90
CA GLY A 163 -26.57 12.96 -17.90
C GLY A 163 -26.57 14.44 -18.35
N TYR A 164 -27.36 14.72 -19.40
CA TYR A 164 -27.49 15.99 -20.17
C TYR A 164 -28.18 17.15 -19.44
N ALA A 165 -27.84 18.41 -19.77
CA ALA A 165 -28.50 19.64 -19.28
C ALA A 165 -29.38 20.35 -20.34
N TYR A 166 -30.50 20.93 -19.91
CA TYR A 166 -31.44 21.71 -20.73
C TYR A 166 -30.84 23.06 -21.18
N ASN A 167 -31.02 23.37 -22.48
CA ASN A 167 -30.65 24.63 -23.13
C ASN A 167 -29.16 25.00 -23.10
N GLN A 168 -28.29 24.01 -22.87
CA GLN A 168 -26.84 24.12 -23.10
C GLN A 168 -26.38 22.96 -23.99
N THR A 169 -26.10 23.24 -25.27
CA THR A 169 -25.15 22.41 -26.03
C THR A 169 -23.79 23.09 -26.06
N PRO A 170 -22.83 22.70 -25.21
CA PRO A 170 -21.45 22.66 -25.60
C PRO A 170 -21.14 21.21 -25.90
N ARG A 171 -21.35 20.78 -27.16
CA ARG A 171 -20.62 19.61 -27.66
C ARG A 171 -19.15 19.92 -27.42
N GLY A 172 -18.49 19.08 -26.65
CA GLY A 172 -17.14 19.36 -26.22
C GLY A 172 -16.31 18.11 -26.11
N TYR A 173 -15.09 18.33 -25.66
CA TYR A 173 -14.07 17.33 -25.57
C TYR A 173 -13.58 17.27 -24.12
N MET A 174 -13.36 16.06 -23.63
CA MET A 174 -12.58 15.83 -22.42
C MET A 174 -11.35 15.03 -22.82
N ALA A 175 -10.26 15.27 -22.09
CA ALA A 175 -9.05 14.47 -22.21
C ALA A 175 -8.61 14.02 -20.81
N ARG A 176 -8.08 12.80 -20.76
CA ARG A 176 -7.23 12.32 -19.66
C ARG A 176 -5.79 12.27 -20.17
N ALA A 177 -4.83 12.38 -19.28
CA ALA A 177 -3.41 12.35 -19.61
C ALA A 177 -2.67 11.49 -18.59
N TYR A 178 -1.73 10.67 -19.05
CA TYR A 178 -0.92 9.84 -18.16
C TYR A 178 0.48 9.66 -18.72
N LEU A 179 1.46 9.43 -17.84
CA LEU A 179 2.81 9.12 -18.27
C LEU A 179 2.96 7.63 -18.52
N THR A 180 3.63 7.28 -19.62
CA THR A 180 4.05 5.90 -19.90
C THR A 180 5.36 5.53 -19.21
N LYS A 181 6.23 6.51 -18.93
CA LYS A 181 7.50 6.36 -18.21
C LYS A 181 7.86 7.66 -17.49
N ALA A 182 8.65 7.58 -16.42
CA ALA A 182 9.23 8.73 -15.72
C ALA A 182 10.65 8.37 -15.24
N THR A 183 11.58 9.32 -15.31
CA THR A 183 12.90 9.14 -14.70
C THR A 183 12.91 9.84 -13.35
N THR A 184 13.18 9.10 -12.28
CA THR A 184 13.17 9.63 -10.91
C THR A 184 14.49 9.45 -10.20
N THR A 185 14.77 10.40 -9.31
CA THR A 185 15.83 10.30 -8.31
C THR A 185 15.18 9.80 -7.03
N GLN A 186 15.44 8.54 -6.68
CA GLN A 186 14.95 7.92 -5.45
C GLN A 186 16.00 8.02 -4.35
N GLU A 187 15.54 8.25 -3.12
CA GLU A 187 16.36 8.18 -1.92
C GLU A 187 15.82 7.07 -1.03
N LYS A 188 16.74 6.30 -0.44
CA LYS A 188 16.43 5.17 0.43
C LYS A 188 17.28 5.24 1.69
N LEU A 189 16.63 5.01 2.83
CA LEU A 189 17.28 4.87 4.12
C LEU A 189 17.10 3.43 4.60
N TYR A 190 18.21 2.71 4.70
CA TYR A 190 18.27 1.35 5.20
C TYR A 190 18.81 1.38 6.62
N GLY A 191 18.02 1.00 7.62
CA GLY A 191 18.54 0.74 8.96
C GLY A 191 18.67 -0.75 9.25
N TRP A 192 19.58 -1.06 10.17
CA TRP A 192 19.82 -2.41 10.65
C TRP A 192 19.16 -2.61 12.00
N MET A 193 18.39 -3.69 12.08
CA MET A 193 17.86 -4.15 13.35
C MET A 193 18.96 -4.73 14.25
N TRP A 194 18.67 -4.83 15.54
CA TRP A 194 19.56 -5.53 16.46
C TRP A 194 19.58 -7.02 16.14
N VAL A 195 20.79 -7.53 15.98
CA VAL A 195 21.07 -8.96 16.02
C VAL A 195 22.25 -9.11 16.96
N LEU A 196 22.04 -9.81 18.07
CA LEU A 196 22.99 -9.91 19.16
C LEU A 196 23.25 -11.37 19.49
N ALA A 197 24.51 -11.70 19.76
CA ALA A 197 24.94 -12.99 20.27
C ALA A 197 25.76 -12.79 21.54
N SER A 198 26.20 -13.88 22.19
CA SER A 198 27.15 -13.75 23.28
C SER A 198 28.51 -13.25 22.76
N GLY A 199 29.08 -12.27 23.47
CA GLY A 199 30.45 -11.81 23.28
C GLY A 199 31.51 -12.70 23.94
N ALA A 200 31.09 -13.71 24.71
CA ALA A 200 32.00 -14.67 25.33
C ALA A 200 32.68 -15.55 24.27
N LEU A 201 33.76 -16.22 24.68
CA LEU A 201 34.43 -17.26 23.87
C LEU A 201 34.96 -16.79 22.51
N SER A 202 35.29 -15.51 22.33
CA SER A 202 35.77 -14.98 21.04
C SER A 202 34.81 -15.28 19.86
N ASN A 203 33.50 -15.30 20.13
CA ASN A 203 32.48 -15.52 19.10
C ASN A 203 32.56 -14.44 18.01
N THR A 204 32.28 -14.84 16.76
CA THR A 204 32.11 -13.93 15.63
C THR A 204 30.66 -13.95 15.19
N LEU A 205 30.07 -12.77 14.98
CA LEU A 205 28.73 -12.63 14.43
C LEU A 205 28.81 -11.97 13.05
N THR A 206 28.33 -12.67 12.03
CA THR A 206 28.24 -12.16 10.67
C THR A 206 26.79 -11.91 10.30
N ILE A 207 26.48 -10.71 9.82
CA ILE A 207 25.15 -10.30 9.37
C ILE A 207 25.26 -9.83 7.93
N THR A 208 24.51 -10.45 7.01
CA THR A 208 24.43 -10.03 5.62
C THR A 208 23.01 -9.62 5.25
N ARG A 209 22.88 -8.41 4.72
CA ARG A 209 21.65 -7.89 4.12
C ARG A 209 21.86 -7.75 2.61
N ILE A 210 20.88 -8.20 1.83
CA ILE A 210 20.85 -7.93 0.39
C ILE A 210 20.00 -6.67 0.16
N ILE A 211 20.51 -5.73 -0.62
CA ILE A 211 19.78 -4.55 -1.07
C ILE A 211 19.62 -4.65 -2.58
N ASN A 212 18.38 -4.66 -3.06
CA ASN A 212 18.06 -4.80 -4.47
C ASN A 212 17.74 -3.43 -5.08
N PHE A 213 18.60 -2.95 -5.98
CA PHE A 213 18.29 -1.79 -6.81
C PHE A 213 17.71 -2.24 -8.16
N PRO A 214 16.91 -1.39 -8.83
CA PRO A 214 16.53 -1.61 -10.23
C PRO A 214 17.76 -1.90 -11.11
N TRP A 215 17.58 -2.71 -12.15
CA TRP A 215 18.69 -3.08 -13.06
C TRP A 215 19.21 -1.90 -13.89
N ASP A 216 18.42 -0.83 -14.02
CA ASP A 216 18.79 0.42 -14.68
C ASP A 216 19.27 1.50 -13.67
N ALA A 217 19.39 1.16 -12.38
CA ALA A 217 19.73 2.12 -11.36
C ALA A 217 21.15 2.67 -11.55
N GLN A 218 21.25 4.00 -11.55
CA GLN A 218 22.50 4.73 -11.47
C GLN A 218 22.66 5.30 -10.06
N ILE A 219 23.61 4.74 -9.29
CA ILE A 219 23.92 5.23 -7.94
C ILE A 219 24.56 6.62 -8.05
N LEU A 220 24.01 7.60 -7.33
CA LEU A 220 24.45 8.98 -7.34
C LEU A 220 25.23 9.33 -6.07
N GLU A 221 24.70 8.91 -4.93
CA GLU A 221 25.26 9.18 -3.60
C GLU A 221 24.94 7.99 -2.70
N ALA A 222 25.86 7.65 -1.80
CA ALA A 222 25.58 6.70 -0.75
C ALA A 222 26.51 6.98 0.42
N ASP A 223 26.02 6.85 1.64
CA ASP A 223 26.81 6.96 2.86
C ASP A 223 26.33 5.93 3.88
N GLY A 224 27.12 5.68 4.92
CA GLY A 224 26.71 4.76 5.97
C GLY A 224 27.42 4.98 7.29
N LYS A 225 26.68 4.68 8.35
CA LYS A 225 27.15 4.57 9.72
C LYS A 225 26.88 3.14 10.18
N PHE A 226 27.90 2.41 10.59
CA PHE A 226 27.79 1.03 11.04
C PHE A 226 28.32 0.93 12.45
N VAL A 227 27.43 0.63 13.39
CA VAL A 227 27.68 0.73 14.82
C VAL A 227 27.77 -0.67 15.41
N ALA A 228 28.83 -0.87 16.18
CA ALA A 228 29.12 -2.02 16.99
C ALA A 228 28.83 -1.65 18.47
N ARG A 229 28.70 -2.64 19.34
CA ARG A 229 28.70 -2.41 20.78
C ARG A 229 30.07 -1.94 21.29
N GLN A 230 30.09 -1.45 22.52
CA GLN A 230 31.29 -0.85 23.09
C GLN A 230 32.47 -1.84 23.10
N GLY A 231 33.57 -1.45 22.45
CA GLY A 231 34.85 -2.17 22.49
C GLY A 231 35.01 -3.30 21.47
N GLU A 232 33.97 -3.64 20.70
CA GLU A 232 34.04 -4.70 19.67
C GLU A 232 34.50 -4.15 18.31
N MET A 233 35.06 -5.02 17.47
CA MET A 233 35.43 -4.69 16.09
C MET A 233 34.24 -4.92 15.16
N VAL A 234 33.94 -3.95 14.30
CA VAL A 234 33.06 -4.13 13.14
C VAL A 234 33.87 -4.02 11.85
N THR A 235 33.66 -4.96 10.93
CA THR A 235 34.20 -4.93 9.57
C THR A 235 33.05 -4.91 8.57
N LEU A 236 33.11 -3.97 7.62
CA LEU A 236 32.14 -3.81 6.54
C LEU A 236 32.71 -4.40 5.25
N TYR A 237 31.93 -5.30 4.64
CA TYR A 237 32.12 -5.74 3.26
C TYR A 237 30.91 -5.34 2.42
N ILE A 238 31.16 -4.87 1.21
CA ILE A 238 30.12 -4.63 0.21
C ILE A 238 30.49 -5.40 -1.05
N ASN A 239 29.59 -6.27 -1.51
CA ASN A 239 29.81 -7.13 -2.68
C ASN A 239 31.11 -7.94 -2.59
N GLY A 240 31.47 -8.37 -1.36
CA GLY A 240 32.69 -9.12 -1.06
C GLY A 240 33.96 -8.28 -0.93
N ALA A 241 33.95 -7.00 -1.30
CA ALA A 241 35.07 -6.10 -1.10
C ALA A 241 35.13 -5.60 0.36
N ASN A 242 36.30 -5.66 1.00
CA ASN A 242 36.52 -5.06 2.31
C ASN A 242 36.53 -3.53 2.17
N VAL A 243 35.55 -2.86 2.80
CA VAL A 243 35.39 -1.41 2.72
C VAL A 243 36.11 -0.73 3.89
N SER A 244 35.89 -1.21 5.11
CA SER A 244 36.48 -0.64 6.32
C SER A 244 36.38 -1.60 7.51
N SER A 245 37.24 -1.41 8.50
CA SER A 245 37.24 -2.14 9.77
C SER A 245 37.66 -1.21 10.90
N TRP A 246 36.83 -1.07 11.94
CA TRP A 246 37.13 -0.18 13.07
C TRP A 246 36.47 -0.66 14.37
N PRO A 247 37.08 -0.42 15.55
CA PRO A 247 36.43 -0.67 16.83
C PRO A 247 35.27 0.30 17.07
N GLY A 248 34.14 -0.23 17.52
CA GLY A 248 32.95 0.52 17.94
C GLY A 248 32.08 1.05 16.81
N GLN A 249 32.64 1.75 15.81
CA GLN A 249 31.82 2.25 14.69
C GLN A 249 32.62 2.58 13.43
N ILE A 250 31.99 2.43 12.27
CA ILE A 250 32.48 2.89 10.96
C ILE A 250 31.55 4.03 10.50
N ASN A 251 32.12 5.18 10.13
CA ASN A 251 31.40 6.28 9.47
C ASN A 251 32.01 6.52 8.10
N LEU A 252 31.22 6.40 7.04
CA LEU A 252 31.65 6.54 5.66
C LEU A 252 30.73 7.50 4.92
N ASN A 253 31.29 8.60 4.43
CA ASN A 253 30.54 9.63 3.70
C ASN A 253 30.35 9.29 2.21
N ASN A 254 30.96 8.20 1.72
CA ASN A 254 30.80 7.76 0.34
C ASN A 254 30.93 6.24 0.23
N LEU A 255 29.87 5.58 -0.20
CA LEU A 255 29.77 4.15 -0.51
C LEU A 255 29.41 3.88 -1.97
N ALA A 256 29.18 4.92 -2.79
CA ALA A 256 28.56 4.78 -4.11
C ALA A 256 29.36 3.86 -5.04
N ASN A 257 30.69 3.89 -4.97
CA ASN A 257 31.58 3.08 -5.80
C ASN A 257 31.56 1.57 -5.48
N TYR A 258 30.99 1.17 -4.35
CA TYR A 258 30.85 -0.24 -3.97
C TYR A 258 29.49 -0.83 -4.39
N LEU A 259 28.57 0.01 -4.85
CA LEU A 259 27.21 -0.35 -5.20
C LEU A 259 27.01 -0.37 -6.71
N GLY A 260 26.10 -1.23 -7.18
CA GLY A 260 25.72 -1.32 -8.59
C GLY A 260 24.24 -1.67 -8.78
N PRO A 261 23.75 -1.71 -10.02
CA PRO A 261 22.39 -2.14 -10.31
C PRO A 261 22.16 -3.60 -9.89
N GLY A 262 20.92 -3.93 -9.52
CA GLY A 262 20.56 -5.28 -9.05
C GLY A 262 20.91 -5.54 -7.57
N PRO A 263 21.18 -6.79 -7.19
CA PRO A 263 21.44 -7.18 -5.79
C PRO A 263 22.82 -6.72 -5.31
N ASN A 264 22.87 -6.13 -4.12
CA ASN A 264 24.10 -5.73 -3.44
C ASN A 264 24.16 -6.37 -2.05
N ASN A 265 25.24 -7.10 -1.77
CA ASN A 265 25.44 -7.76 -0.48
C ASN A 265 26.18 -6.84 0.47
N ILE A 266 25.53 -6.43 1.56
CA ILE A 266 26.12 -5.64 2.64
C ILE A 266 26.35 -6.56 3.83
N THR A 267 27.61 -6.87 4.11
CA THR A 267 28.00 -7.81 5.17
C THR A 267 28.74 -7.08 6.28
N LEU A 268 28.26 -7.24 7.51
CA LEU A 268 28.88 -6.75 8.73
C LEU A 268 29.41 -7.94 9.52
N VAL A 269 30.70 -7.91 9.86
CA VAL A 269 31.35 -8.92 10.70
C VAL A 269 31.75 -8.27 12.01
N TYR A 270 31.16 -8.75 13.11
CA TYR A 270 31.47 -8.32 14.46
C TYR A 270 32.39 -9.35 15.12
N SER A 271 33.48 -8.88 15.72
CA SER A 271 34.46 -9.74 16.41
C SER A 271 35.10 -9.03 17.62
N ASN A 272 35.88 -9.75 18.42
CA ASN A 272 36.66 -9.21 19.54
C ASN A 272 35.80 -8.42 20.55
N ALA A 273 34.63 -8.95 20.92
CA ALA A 273 33.79 -8.32 21.93
C ALA A 273 34.51 -8.17 23.28
N GLN A 274 34.26 -7.03 23.93
CA GLN A 274 34.75 -6.74 25.29
C GLN A 274 33.65 -6.86 26.35
N GLY A 275 32.39 -7.03 25.94
CA GLY A 275 31.23 -7.18 26.83
C GLY A 275 30.51 -8.52 26.66
N ASP A 276 29.39 -8.66 27.37
CA ASP A 276 28.59 -9.90 27.38
C ASP A 276 27.90 -10.21 26.05
N GLU A 277 27.68 -9.19 25.21
CA GLU A 277 26.99 -9.28 23.93
C GLU A 277 27.84 -8.71 22.80
N ILE A 278 27.67 -9.27 21.60
CA ILE A 278 28.30 -8.85 20.35
C ILE A 278 27.24 -8.62 19.27
N GLY A 279 27.40 -7.58 18.44
CA GLY A 279 26.58 -7.42 17.22
C GLY A 279 26.14 -6.00 16.90
N SER A 280 25.16 -5.87 16.00
CA SER A 280 24.73 -4.55 15.50
C SER A 280 24.19 -3.67 16.61
N GLY A 281 24.84 -2.52 16.83
CA GLY A 281 24.38 -1.47 17.72
C GLY A 281 23.29 -0.59 17.11
N SER A 282 22.67 0.25 17.94
CA SER A 282 21.72 1.26 17.49
C SER A 282 22.40 2.35 16.65
N GLY A 283 21.73 2.80 15.60
CA GLY A 283 22.25 3.81 14.68
C GLY A 283 22.98 3.26 13.45
N THR A 284 23.04 1.94 13.28
CA THR A 284 23.51 1.33 12.03
C THR A 284 22.54 1.66 10.89
N THR A 285 22.93 2.57 10.00
CA THR A 285 22.13 3.02 8.85
C THR A 285 22.98 3.22 7.61
N MET A 286 22.35 3.07 6.45
CA MET A 286 22.94 3.35 5.15
C MET A 286 21.92 4.14 4.32
N TYR A 287 22.37 5.25 3.76
CA TYR A 287 21.60 6.07 2.85
C TYR A 287 22.09 5.83 1.42
N VAL A 288 21.15 5.75 0.47
CA VAL A 288 21.46 5.63 -0.95
C VAL A 288 20.51 6.49 -1.77
N LYS A 289 21.10 7.31 -2.65
CA LYS A 289 20.42 8.08 -3.69
C LYS A 289 20.76 7.50 -5.04
N TYR A 290 19.76 7.16 -5.83
CA TYR A 290 19.95 6.62 -7.17
C TYR A 290 18.90 7.12 -8.15
N LYS A 291 19.24 7.06 -9.43
CA LYS A 291 18.35 7.43 -10.53
C LYS A 291 17.88 6.16 -11.27
N THR A 292 16.60 6.09 -11.62
CA THR A 292 16.01 4.94 -12.34
C THR A 292 14.77 5.39 -13.13
N ASP A 293 14.39 4.61 -14.14
CA ASP A 293 13.11 4.72 -14.85
C ASP A 293 12.05 3.75 -14.28
N SER A 294 12.42 2.95 -13.28
CA SER A 294 11.54 1.97 -12.63
C SER A 294 10.55 2.64 -11.68
N PRO A 295 9.23 2.40 -11.84
CA PRO A 295 8.21 2.86 -10.90
C PRO A 295 8.05 1.93 -9.69
N LEU A 296 8.88 0.87 -9.58
CA LEU A 296 8.73 -0.12 -8.52
C LEU A 296 8.95 0.49 -7.14
N VAL A 297 8.11 0.06 -6.20
CA VAL A 297 8.15 0.43 -4.79
C VAL A 297 8.27 -0.86 -3.99
N GLU A 298 9.18 -0.90 -3.03
CA GLU A 298 9.27 -2.01 -2.09
C GLU A 298 7.97 -2.11 -1.28
N ASP A 299 7.46 -3.33 -1.09
CA ASP A 299 6.30 -3.59 -0.24
C ASP A 299 6.74 -3.59 1.25
N PRO A 300 6.33 -2.60 2.08
CA PRO A 300 6.63 -2.60 3.51
C PRO A 300 6.08 -3.81 4.25
N GLY A 301 5.10 -4.51 3.68
CA GLY A 301 4.54 -5.75 4.20
C GLY A 301 5.49 -6.94 4.13
N LEU A 302 6.58 -6.86 3.38
CA LEU A 302 7.59 -7.92 3.32
C LEU A 302 8.90 -7.44 3.95
N PHE A 303 9.23 -7.98 5.12
CA PHE A 303 10.53 -7.80 5.72
C PHE A 303 11.48 -8.92 5.28
N GLU A 304 12.52 -8.53 4.56
CA GLU A 304 13.61 -9.40 4.13
C GLU A 304 14.57 -9.65 5.30
N VAL A 305 14.51 -10.86 5.86
CA VAL A 305 15.34 -11.27 7.02
C VAL A 305 16.81 -11.35 6.61
N TYR A 306 17.72 -10.90 7.48
CA TYR A 306 19.17 -10.98 7.23
C TYR A 306 19.67 -12.43 7.25
N ASP A 307 20.70 -12.73 6.46
CA ASP A 307 21.49 -13.94 6.69
C ASP A 307 22.40 -13.69 7.88
N VAL A 308 22.28 -14.51 8.93
CA VAL A 308 23.01 -14.35 10.18
C VAL A 308 23.76 -15.63 10.47
N THR A 309 25.06 -15.53 10.75
CA THR A 309 25.88 -16.63 11.23
C THR A 309 26.55 -16.22 12.54
N SER A 310 26.33 -17.00 13.59
CA SER A 310 27.04 -16.90 14.87
C SER A 310 27.89 -18.14 15.03
N GLU A 311 29.21 -17.99 15.13
CA GLU A 311 30.15 -19.12 15.05
C GLU A 311 30.05 -20.08 16.24
N ARG A 312 29.69 -19.58 17.43
CA ARG A 312 29.77 -20.36 18.68
C ARG A 312 28.50 -20.42 19.51
N THR A 313 27.62 -19.43 19.40
CA THR A 313 26.51 -19.26 20.36
C THR A 313 25.17 -18.99 19.67
N GLY A 314 24.07 -19.21 20.40
CA GLY A 314 22.76 -18.71 20.00
C GLY A 314 22.73 -17.18 19.84
N PHE A 315 21.68 -16.64 19.24
CA PHE A 315 21.53 -15.21 19.03
C PHE A 315 20.07 -14.76 19.09
N MET A 316 19.86 -13.47 19.32
CA MET A 316 18.55 -12.82 19.26
C MET A 316 18.48 -11.90 18.03
N TYR A 317 17.28 -11.70 17.51
CA TYR A 317 16.99 -10.82 16.40
C TYR A 317 15.77 -9.95 16.76
N LEU A 318 15.94 -8.63 16.78
CA LEU A 318 14.86 -7.65 16.87
C LEU A 318 14.17 -7.41 15.51
N PHE A 319 12.86 -7.48 15.49
CA PHE A 319 12.02 -7.07 14.37
C PHE A 319 11.17 -5.88 14.82
N GLU A 320 11.68 -4.66 14.61
CA GLU A 320 10.92 -3.41 14.81
C GLU A 320 10.19 -3.06 13.50
N LEU A 321 8.98 -3.59 13.37
CA LEU A 321 8.23 -3.68 12.12
C LEU A 321 7.21 -2.55 12.01
N PHE A 322 6.89 -2.16 10.77
CA PHE A 322 5.85 -1.18 10.47
C PHE A 322 5.26 -1.43 9.09
N VAL A 323 3.95 -1.23 8.95
CA VAL A 323 3.26 -1.17 7.66
C VAL A 323 2.33 0.05 7.60
N PRO A 324 2.22 0.75 6.45
CA PRO A 324 1.40 1.94 6.31
C PRO A 324 -0.07 1.59 6.04
N GLY A 325 -0.73 0.93 7.00
CA GLY A 325 -2.15 0.59 6.93
C GLY A 325 -2.59 -0.44 7.98
N ASN A 326 -3.83 -0.91 7.82
CA ASN A 326 -4.43 -1.85 8.78
C ASN A 326 -3.96 -3.27 8.52
N ILE A 327 -3.33 -3.88 9.52
CA ILE A 327 -2.82 -5.25 9.48
C ILE A 327 -3.99 -6.24 9.48
N SER A 328 -3.99 -7.16 8.50
CA SER A 328 -4.92 -8.27 8.41
C SER A 328 -4.29 -9.61 8.76
N SER A 329 -2.98 -9.78 8.52
CA SER A 329 -2.24 -10.95 9.00
C SER A 329 -0.75 -10.72 9.20
N ILE A 330 -0.13 -11.52 10.06
CA ILE A 330 1.34 -11.59 10.24
C ILE A 330 1.79 -13.05 10.15
N ASN A 331 2.74 -13.35 9.27
CA ASN A 331 3.35 -14.67 9.16
C ASN A 331 4.87 -14.56 9.17
N MET A 332 5.54 -15.42 9.93
CA MET A 332 7.00 -15.47 10.00
C MET A 332 7.49 -16.84 9.58
N LYS A 333 8.53 -16.89 8.76
CA LYS A 333 9.21 -18.12 8.36
C LYS A 333 10.71 -17.94 8.52
N PHE A 334 11.35 -18.93 9.14
CA PHE A 334 12.78 -18.95 9.37
C PHE A 334 13.36 -20.31 8.96
N LYS A 335 14.23 -20.30 7.95
CA LYS A 335 15.10 -21.44 7.65
C LYS A 335 16.39 -21.25 8.44
N ILE A 336 16.74 -22.25 9.22
CA ILE A 336 17.82 -22.19 10.19
C ILE A 336 18.67 -23.46 10.11
N ARG A 337 19.91 -23.37 10.59
CA ARG A 337 20.84 -24.49 10.72
C ARG A 337 21.41 -24.56 12.12
N ASN A 338 21.46 -25.76 12.67
CA ASN A 338 22.03 -26.10 13.99
C ASN A 338 21.41 -25.33 15.17
N VAL A 339 20.14 -24.92 15.02
CA VAL A 339 19.37 -24.25 16.07
C VAL A 339 18.36 -25.25 16.64
N SER A 340 18.39 -25.47 17.95
CA SER A 340 17.51 -26.41 18.64
C SER A 340 16.13 -25.85 18.93
N THR A 341 16.05 -24.56 19.24
CA THR A 341 14.85 -23.91 19.75
C THR A 341 14.74 -22.48 19.24
N VAL A 342 13.55 -22.09 18.79
CA VAL A 342 13.21 -20.74 18.38
C VAL A 342 12.10 -20.20 19.27
N ARG A 343 12.34 -19.05 19.90
CA ARG A 343 11.42 -18.39 20.83
C ARG A 343 10.99 -17.04 20.27
N LEU A 344 9.69 -16.81 20.15
CA LEU A 344 9.11 -15.53 19.72
C LEU A 344 8.63 -14.75 20.95
N TYR A 345 9.13 -13.54 21.11
CA TYR A 345 8.74 -12.57 22.13
C TYR A 345 8.08 -11.36 21.49
N TYR A 346 7.19 -10.71 22.24
CA TYR A 346 6.63 -9.40 21.90
C TYR A 346 7.12 -8.34 22.88
N GLY A 347 7.55 -7.20 22.35
CA GLY A 347 7.94 -6.04 23.14
C GLY A 347 6.73 -5.23 23.57
N LEU A 348 6.52 -5.11 24.88
CA LEU A 348 5.50 -4.24 25.46
C LEU A 348 6.19 -3.26 26.41
N GLY A 349 6.69 -2.16 25.84
CA GLY A 349 7.52 -1.20 26.57
C GLY A 349 8.89 -1.77 26.95
N GLY A 350 9.30 -1.56 28.20
CA GLY A 350 10.59 -2.06 28.73
C GLY A 350 10.68 -3.59 28.91
N ASN A 351 9.57 -4.32 28.74
CA ASN A 351 9.49 -5.76 28.98
C ASN A 351 9.29 -6.56 27.69
N LEU A 352 9.93 -7.73 27.62
CA LEU A 352 9.67 -8.75 26.61
C LEU A 352 8.79 -9.85 27.17
N THR A 353 7.70 -10.16 26.47
CA THR A 353 6.78 -11.24 26.85
C THR A 353 6.93 -12.39 25.87
N LEU A 354 7.21 -13.60 26.37
CA LEU A 354 7.27 -14.81 25.54
C LEU A 354 5.88 -15.11 24.98
N LEU A 355 5.76 -15.19 23.66
CA LEU A 355 4.53 -15.57 22.98
C LEU A 355 4.52 -17.07 22.68
N LEU A 356 5.55 -17.57 22.01
CA LEU A 356 5.59 -18.90 21.42
C LEU A 356 7.00 -19.48 21.47
N THR A 357 7.11 -20.80 21.61
CA THR A 357 8.36 -21.55 21.51
C THR A 357 8.18 -22.70 20.53
N LYS A 358 9.14 -22.91 19.63
CA LYS A 358 9.16 -24.03 18.68
C LYS A 358 10.51 -24.74 18.71
N SER A 359 10.47 -26.06 18.71
CA SER A 359 11.67 -26.89 18.53
C SER A 359 12.09 -26.94 17.06
N ALA A 360 13.39 -27.15 16.83
CA ALA A 360 14.03 -27.22 15.52
C ALA A 360 15.10 -28.33 15.52
N ASN A 361 16.23 -28.14 14.84
CA ASN A 361 17.27 -29.14 14.65
C ASN A 361 18.65 -28.60 15.06
N SER A 362 19.21 -29.11 16.17
CA SER A 362 20.53 -28.73 16.69
C SER A 362 21.70 -29.23 15.86
N SER A 363 21.49 -30.09 14.86
CA SER A 363 22.54 -30.69 14.04
C SER A 363 22.11 -30.85 12.57
N GLY A 364 21.59 -29.78 11.99
CA GLY A 364 21.21 -29.73 10.59
C GLY A 364 20.26 -28.58 10.28
N ASP A 365 19.73 -28.56 9.06
CA ASP A 365 18.75 -27.55 8.65
C ASP A 365 17.35 -27.87 9.22
N ALA A 366 16.59 -26.82 9.51
CA ALA A 366 15.17 -26.86 9.87
C ALA A 366 14.44 -25.62 9.33
N VAL A 367 13.12 -25.73 9.21
CA VAL A 367 12.24 -24.58 8.92
C VAL A 367 11.26 -24.43 10.06
N VAL A 368 11.27 -23.26 10.70
CA VAL A 368 10.31 -22.87 11.72
C VAL A 368 9.40 -21.80 11.13
N SER A 369 8.11 -21.86 11.44
CA SER A 369 7.16 -20.83 11.01
C SER A 369 6.21 -20.49 12.13
N PHE A 370 5.90 -19.21 12.31
CA PHE A 370 4.85 -18.72 13.20
C PHE A 370 3.72 -18.19 12.33
N THR A 371 2.56 -18.84 12.42
CA THR A 371 1.40 -18.54 11.61
C THR A 371 0.62 -17.35 12.17
N ASP A 372 -0.18 -16.71 11.32
CA ASP A 372 -1.11 -15.65 11.72
C ASP A 372 -1.96 -16.02 12.93
N GLN A 373 -2.57 -17.21 12.91
CA GLN A 373 -3.45 -17.68 13.98
C GLN A 373 -2.71 -17.80 15.31
N GLU A 374 -1.48 -18.33 15.30
CA GLU A 374 -0.65 -18.48 16.51
C GLU A 374 -0.25 -17.11 17.08
N ILE A 375 0.23 -16.21 16.22
CA ILE A 375 0.66 -14.86 16.62
C ILE A 375 -0.52 -14.06 17.15
N LYS A 376 -1.64 -14.04 16.42
CA LYS A 376 -2.87 -13.34 16.80
C LYS A 376 -3.44 -13.87 18.11
N GLY A 377 -3.48 -15.19 18.27
CA GLY A 377 -3.92 -15.83 19.52
C GLY A 377 -3.04 -15.44 20.71
N ALA A 378 -1.72 -15.49 20.55
CA ALA A 378 -0.78 -15.14 21.61
C ALA A 378 -0.84 -13.65 21.99
N LEU A 379 -0.94 -12.74 21.02
CA LEU A 379 -1.10 -11.31 21.27
C LEU A 379 -2.44 -10.98 21.94
N SER A 380 -3.53 -11.65 21.55
CA SER A 380 -4.85 -11.44 22.14
C SER A 380 -4.86 -11.78 23.63
N ASN A 381 -4.06 -12.77 24.07
CA ASN A 381 -3.91 -13.09 25.49
C ASN A 381 -3.23 -11.97 26.30
N LEU A 382 -2.52 -11.07 25.63
CA LEU A 382 -1.91 -9.87 26.20
C LEU A 382 -2.78 -8.62 26.03
N GLY A 383 -3.99 -8.75 25.47
CA GLY A 383 -4.86 -7.61 25.16
C GLY A 383 -4.38 -6.76 23.99
N VAL A 384 -3.45 -7.27 23.17
CA VAL A 384 -2.91 -6.56 22.00
C VAL A 384 -3.60 -7.06 20.73
N SER A 385 -4.13 -6.14 19.93
CA SER A 385 -4.74 -6.43 18.64
C SER A 385 -3.92 -5.88 17.47
N TYR A 386 -4.14 -6.40 16.27
CA TYR A 386 -3.55 -5.84 15.04
C TYR A 386 -3.95 -4.38 14.79
N SER A 387 -5.12 -3.95 15.26
CA SER A 387 -5.51 -2.52 15.22
C SER A 387 -4.61 -1.65 16.10
N ASN A 388 -4.13 -2.18 17.24
CA ASN A 388 -3.13 -1.48 18.05
C ASN A 388 -1.79 -1.38 17.31
N LEU A 389 -1.35 -2.50 16.72
CA LEU A 389 -0.07 -2.57 15.99
C LEU A 389 -0.04 -1.73 14.70
N SER A 390 -1.20 -1.49 14.07
CA SER A 390 -1.29 -0.75 12.80
C SER A 390 -1.02 0.75 12.93
N LYS A 391 -0.90 1.28 14.16
CA LYS A 391 -0.77 2.73 14.40
C LYS A 391 0.67 3.23 14.27
N MET A 392 1.66 2.39 14.55
CA MET A 392 3.09 2.75 14.50
C MET A 392 3.97 1.49 14.50
N VAL A 393 5.29 1.65 14.68
CA VAL A 393 6.21 0.52 14.84
C VAL A 393 5.82 -0.39 16.00
N PHE A 394 6.13 -1.69 15.87
CA PHE A 394 5.94 -2.68 16.92
C PHE A 394 7.04 -3.74 16.89
N ASP A 395 7.30 -4.31 18.07
CA ASP A 395 8.49 -5.13 18.29
C ASP A 395 8.15 -6.60 18.45
N PHE A 396 8.74 -7.43 17.60
CA PHE A 396 8.98 -8.83 17.91
C PHE A 396 10.45 -9.07 18.15
N VAL A 397 10.79 -9.94 19.10
CA VAL A 397 12.18 -10.40 19.28
C VAL A 397 12.20 -11.91 19.18
N VAL A 398 13.09 -12.44 18.34
CA VAL A 398 13.22 -13.88 18.14
C VAL A 398 14.55 -14.35 18.68
N GLY A 399 14.52 -15.29 19.62
CA GLY A 399 15.70 -15.98 20.12
C GLY A 399 15.92 -17.30 19.38
N PHE A 400 17.07 -17.46 18.74
CA PHE A 400 17.55 -18.70 18.12
C PHE A 400 18.58 -19.34 19.06
N ASP A 401 18.18 -20.40 19.76
CA ASP A 401 18.92 -20.94 20.92
C ASP A 401 19.28 -19.84 21.96
N ALA A 402 18.41 -18.84 22.07
CA ALA A 402 18.50 -17.77 23.04
C ALA A 402 17.16 -17.63 23.79
N TYR A 403 17.22 -17.16 25.03
CA TYR A 403 16.03 -16.86 25.82
C TYR A 403 16.23 -15.64 26.71
N TYR A 404 15.12 -14.97 27.01
CA TYR A 404 15.09 -13.78 27.85
C TYR A 404 14.48 -14.10 29.22
N GLU A 405 15.20 -13.81 30.29
CA GLU A 405 14.78 -14.04 31.67
C GLU A 405 15.44 -13.03 32.61
N ASN A 406 14.73 -12.57 33.65
CA ASN A 406 15.25 -11.61 34.64
C ASN A 406 15.91 -10.38 33.99
N GLU A 407 15.23 -9.86 32.95
CA GLU A 407 15.66 -8.70 32.17
C GLU A 407 16.96 -8.85 31.37
N LYS A 408 17.45 -10.08 31.19
CA LYS A 408 18.71 -10.39 30.49
C LYS A 408 18.51 -11.46 29.43
N TRP A 409 19.33 -11.40 28.39
CA TRP A 409 19.44 -12.47 27.41
C TRP A 409 20.46 -13.51 27.84
N TYR A 410 20.11 -14.76 27.60
CA TYR A 410 20.97 -15.92 27.73
C TYR A 410 21.08 -16.58 26.36
N TYR A 411 22.31 -16.89 25.96
CA TYR A 411 22.63 -17.47 24.66
C TYR A 411 23.25 -18.85 24.91
N GLU A 412 22.64 -19.90 24.36
CA GLU A 412 23.18 -21.26 24.45
C GLU A 412 24.60 -21.31 23.85
N GLY A 413 25.53 -21.97 24.55
CA GLY A 413 26.95 -21.99 24.20
C GLY A 413 27.74 -20.76 24.67
N GLY A 414 27.10 -19.80 25.33
CA GLY A 414 27.77 -18.63 25.92
C GLY A 414 28.44 -18.88 27.28
N ASP A 415 28.33 -20.09 27.84
CA ASP A 415 28.89 -20.49 29.13
C ASP A 415 30.21 -21.26 28.97
N TYR A 416 31.25 -20.86 29.72
CA TYR A 416 32.59 -21.48 29.69
C TYR A 416 32.63 -22.96 30.12
N TYR A 417 31.52 -23.54 30.57
CA TYR A 417 31.46 -24.87 31.17
C TYR A 417 30.72 -25.91 30.32
N ASN A 418 30.13 -25.53 29.19
CA ASN A 418 29.32 -26.41 28.36
C ASN A 418 29.79 -26.43 26.89
N ASP A 419 30.99 -26.96 26.67
CA ASP A 419 31.59 -27.12 25.33
C ASP A 419 30.68 -27.90 24.34
N GLY A 420 29.76 -28.74 24.84
CA GLY A 420 28.80 -29.48 24.01
C GLY A 420 27.71 -28.60 23.35
N ALA A 421 27.58 -27.36 23.79
CA ALA A 421 26.67 -26.36 23.25
C ALA A 421 27.37 -25.35 22.31
N ASP A 422 28.68 -25.44 22.15
CA ASP A 422 29.46 -24.60 21.23
C ASP A 422 29.34 -25.12 19.79
N ARG A 423 28.65 -24.35 18.94
CA ARG A 423 28.43 -24.69 17.52
C ARG A 423 28.04 -23.47 16.71
N GLU A 424 28.30 -23.53 15.41
CA GLU A 424 27.79 -22.53 14.48
C GLU A 424 26.26 -22.59 14.41
N ARG A 425 25.59 -21.45 14.56
CA ARG A 425 24.16 -21.26 14.25
C ARG A 425 24.03 -20.37 13.02
N ARG A 426 23.11 -20.72 12.14
CA ARG A 426 22.80 -19.90 10.97
C ARG A 426 21.30 -19.69 10.80
N LEU A 427 20.91 -18.46 10.49
CA LEU A 427 19.63 -18.09 9.92
C LEU A 427 19.88 -17.72 8.45
N TYR A 428 19.31 -18.49 7.53
CA TYR A 428 19.39 -18.16 6.11
C TYR A 428 18.49 -16.94 5.86
N GLY A 429 18.99 -15.93 5.16
CA GLY A 429 18.24 -14.71 4.89
C GLY A 429 17.09 -14.89 3.90
N TYR A 430 16.53 -13.78 3.42
CA TYR A 430 15.57 -13.78 2.31
C TYR A 430 16.18 -14.42 1.04
N PRO A 431 15.45 -15.25 0.27
CA PRO A 431 14.01 -15.56 0.37
C PRO A 431 13.65 -16.74 1.27
N ASP A 432 14.63 -17.42 1.87
CA ASP A 432 14.41 -18.61 2.70
C ASP A 432 13.71 -18.26 4.02
N SER A 433 14.04 -17.10 4.58
CA SER A 433 13.40 -16.52 5.77
C SER A 433 12.78 -15.15 5.49
N TYR A 434 11.62 -14.88 6.07
CA TYR A 434 10.91 -13.61 5.91
C TYR A 434 9.90 -13.38 7.04
N VAL A 435 9.55 -12.11 7.25
CA VAL A 435 8.31 -11.73 7.95
C VAL A 435 7.38 -11.08 6.92
N ARG A 436 6.17 -11.63 6.79
CA ARG A 436 5.15 -11.15 5.87
C ARG A 436 3.95 -10.64 6.65
N ILE A 437 3.69 -9.35 6.54
CA ILE A 437 2.54 -8.66 7.09
C ILE A 437 1.62 -8.32 5.93
N THR A 438 0.42 -8.90 5.94
CA THR A 438 -0.63 -8.48 4.99
C THR A 438 -1.38 -7.32 5.60
N TYR A 439 -1.60 -6.27 4.83
CA TYR A 439 -2.27 -5.07 5.30
C TYR A 439 -3.06 -4.38 4.20
N THR A 440 -4.05 -3.59 4.59
CA THR A 440 -4.80 -2.71 3.69
C THR A 440 -4.32 -1.28 3.88
N THR A 441 -3.71 -0.70 2.87
CA THR A 441 -3.25 0.68 2.89
C THR A 441 -4.37 1.65 2.49
N PRO A 442 -4.49 2.83 3.12
CA PRO A 442 -5.36 3.90 2.63
C PRO A 442 -4.81 4.55 1.34
N VAL A 443 -3.58 4.23 0.95
CA VAL A 443 -2.90 4.79 -0.23
C VAL A 443 -2.99 3.83 -1.41
N SER A 444 -3.68 4.23 -2.48
CA SER A 444 -3.73 3.45 -3.71
C SER A 444 -2.41 3.58 -4.48
N VAL A 445 -1.56 2.55 -4.39
CA VAL A 445 -0.35 2.43 -5.21
C VAL A 445 -0.76 1.80 -6.54
N THR A 446 -0.58 2.54 -7.63
CA THR A 446 -0.93 2.12 -9.00
C THR A 446 0.31 2.17 -9.87
N LEU A 447 0.21 1.67 -11.11
CA LEU A 447 1.28 1.84 -12.10
C LEU A 447 1.58 3.32 -12.46
N TYR A 448 0.74 4.26 -12.03
CA TYR A 448 0.95 5.71 -12.19
C TYR A 448 1.45 6.38 -10.91
N SER A 449 1.78 5.63 -9.87
CA SER A 449 2.32 6.19 -8.62
C SER A 449 3.84 6.31 -8.75
N ILE A 450 4.35 7.54 -8.66
CA ILE A 450 5.80 7.79 -8.69
C ILE A 450 6.29 7.99 -7.26
N PRO A 451 7.13 7.08 -6.71
CA PRO A 451 7.68 7.24 -5.36
C PRO A 451 8.71 8.36 -5.33
N LEU A 452 8.57 9.26 -4.38
CA LEU A 452 9.56 10.26 -4.01
C LEU A 452 9.70 10.33 -2.49
N SER A 453 10.71 11.08 -2.05
CA SER A 453 11.05 11.17 -0.63
C SER A 453 11.59 12.53 -0.24
N VAL A 454 11.54 12.80 1.07
CA VAL A 454 12.32 13.86 1.73
C VAL A 454 13.26 13.18 2.73
N TYR A 455 14.56 13.23 2.47
CA TYR A 455 15.59 12.68 3.34
C TYR A 455 16.07 13.69 4.40
N PHE A 456 16.43 13.17 5.58
CA PHE A 456 16.98 13.90 6.73
C PHE A 456 18.27 13.22 7.19
N PRO A 457 19.46 13.73 6.81
CA PRO A 457 20.74 13.23 7.29
C PRO A 457 20.98 13.50 8.77
N TYR A 458 22.07 12.94 9.30
CA TYR A 458 22.55 13.27 10.64
C TYR A 458 22.84 14.78 10.75
N GLY A 459 22.32 15.39 11.81
CA GLY A 459 22.49 16.82 12.07
C GLY A 459 21.85 17.76 11.05
N ASP A 460 20.81 17.29 10.36
CA ASP A 460 19.98 18.14 9.53
C ASP A 460 19.42 19.33 10.34
N ASN A 461 19.51 20.53 9.77
CA ASN A 461 19.11 21.78 10.42
C ASN A 461 17.59 21.91 10.62
N ARG A 462 16.79 21.05 9.99
CA ARG A 462 15.34 20.96 10.18
C ARG A 462 14.97 20.09 11.38
N VAL A 463 15.95 19.44 12.01
CA VAL A 463 15.78 18.64 13.22
C VAL A 463 16.36 19.39 14.41
N THR A 464 15.51 19.69 15.38
CA THR A 464 15.90 20.28 16.66
C THR A 464 15.81 19.23 17.75
N TYR A 465 16.80 19.17 18.63
CA TYR A 465 16.82 18.26 19.78
C TYR A 465 16.54 19.07 21.04
N ASP A 466 15.72 18.52 21.93
CA ASP A 466 15.36 19.14 23.21
C ASP A 466 15.64 18.20 24.39
N GLY A 467 16.73 17.42 24.32
CA GLY A 467 17.14 16.45 25.34
C GLY A 467 16.14 15.29 25.45
N ASN A 468 14.94 15.56 25.96
CA ASN A 468 13.86 14.59 26.15
C ASN A 468 13.13 14.22 24.84
N GLY A 469 13.61 14.66 23.68
CA GLY A 469 12.87 14.52 22.43
C GLY A 469 13.58 15.11 21.21
N LEU A 470 12.81 15.19 20.12
CA LEU A 470 13.19 15.88 18.91
C LEU A 470 11.96 16.48 18.23
N GLN A 471 12.17 17.56 17.48
CA GLN A 471 11.21 18.13 16.55
C GLN A 471 11.79 18.16 15.14
N VAL A 472 11.00 17.75 14.15
CA VAL A 472 11.32 17.78 12.73
C VAL A 472 10.37 18.71 12.01
N ARG A 473 10.91 19.62 11.20
CA ARG A 473 10.13 20.44 10.27
C ARG A 473 10.30 20.01 8.83
N TYR A 474 9.20 19.86 8.11
CA TYR A 474 9.25 19.43 6.72
C TYR A 474 8.06 19.92 5.92
N SER A 475 8.18 19.97 4.60
CA SER A 475 7.06 20.30 3.70
C SER A 475 6.92 19.22 2.65
N LEU A 476 5.68 18.89 2.31
CA LEU A 476 5.36 18.05 1.15
C LEU A 476 4.83 18.94 0.03
N PRO A 477 5.15 18.67 -1.24
CA PRO A 477 4.63 19.46 -2.35
C PRO A 477 3.10 19.45 -2.39
N PRO A 478 2.44 20.46 -2.99
CA PRO A 478 0.99 20.43 -3.17
C PRO A 478 0.54 19.20 -3.98
N ARG A 479 -0.66 18.68 -3.70
CA ARG A 479 -1.33 17.59 -4.45
C ARG A 479 -0.63 16.23 -4.47
N VAL A 480 0.38 16.02 -3.63
CA VAL A 480 0.98 14.69 -3.45
C VAL A 480 0.15 13.82 -2.52
N GLN A 481 0.40 12.51 -2.56
CA GLN A 481 -0.17 11.56 -1.61
C GLN A 481 0.91 11.10 -0.62
N PRO A 482 0.89 11.58 0.63
CA PRO A 482 1.80 11.09 1.66
C PRO A 482 1.64 9.58 1.86
N TRP A 483 2.75 8.89 2.11
CA TRP A 483 2.71 7.44 2.33
C TRP A 483 3.08 7.08 3.76
N TYR A 484 4.33 7.28 4.16
CA TYR A 484 4.76 7.12 5.55
C TYR A 484 6.07 7.85 5.82
N ALA A 485 6.32 8.14 7.09
CA ALA A 485 7.61 8.60 7.60
C ALA A 485 8.31 7.43 8.30
N ASP A 486 9.64 7.40 8.19
CA ASP A 486 10.50 6.39 8.80
C ASP A 486 11.75 7.03 9.37
N TRP A 487 11.85 7.03 10.69
CA TRP A 487 12.91 7.64 11.48
C TRP A 487 13.72 6.55 12.17
N TRP A 488 15.03 6.56 11.98
CA TRP A 488 15.98 5.73 12.71
C TRP A 488 16.60 6.58 13.80
N VAL A 489 16.22 6.33 15.04
CA VAL A 489 16.38 7.25 16.16
C VAL A 489 17.43 6.71 17.13
N GLY A 490 18.39 7.56 17.50
CA GLY A 490 19.44 7.24 18.46
C GLY A 490 18.98 7.29 19.92
N TYR A 491 18.06 6.43 20.34
CA TYR A 491 17.59 6.39 21.73
C TYR A 491 18.67 6.01 22.72
N ILE A 492 18.62 6.63 23.90
CA ILE A 492 19.16 6.07 25.14
C ILE A 492 17.97 5.67 26.00
N PHE A 493 17.85 4.37 26.23
CA PHE A 493 16.75 3.79 26.97
C PHE A 493 17.06 3.76 28.48
N GLU A 494 16.13 4.28 29.25
CA GLU A 494 15.99 4.04 30.69
C GLU A 494 14.57 3.54 30.97
N GLY A 495 14.42 2.62 31.92
CA GLY A 495 13.14 1.98 32.21
C GLY A 495 12.02 3.00 32.52
N SER A 496 10.77 2.55 32.32
CA SER A 496 9.51 3.28 32.60
C SER A 496 9.18 4.53 31.76
N THR A 497 9.96 4.88 30.73
CA THR A 497 9.62 6.03 29.86
C THR A 497 8.37 5.78 29.00
N THR A 498 7.51 6.79 28.93
CA THR A 498 6.41 6.91 27.96
C THR A 498 6.86 7.79 26.79
N GLN A 499 6.76 7.27 25.57
CA GLN A 499 6.92 8.03 24.35
C GLN A 499 5.59 8.66 23.95
N VAL A 500 5.65 9.92 23.53
CA VAL A 500 4.55 10.68 22.96
C VAL A 500 4.96 11.13 21.56
N LEU A 501 4.10 10.86 20.58
CA LEU A 501 4.29 11.29 19.20
C LEU A 501 3.18 12.27 18.83
N SER A 502 3.59 13.42 18.33
CA SER A 502 2.67 14.46 17.87
C SER A 502 3.06 14.98 16.50
N GLU A 503 2.08 15.47 15.76
CA GLU A 503 2.30 16.16 14.50
C GLU A 503 1.35 17.36 14.41
N ASN A 504 1.88 18.50 13.94
CA ASN A 504 1.13 19.76 13.82
C ASN A 504 0.40 20.15 15.12
N GLY A 505 1.06 19.92 16.27
CA GLY A 505 0.57 20.28 17.60
C GLY A 505 -0.49 19.34 18.18
N ARG A 506 -0.69 18.15 17.59
CA ARG A 506 -1.68 17.16 18.06
C ARG A 506 -1.06 15.78 18.25
N GLU A 507 -1.35 15.15 19.38
CA GLU A 507 -0.91 13.79 19.70
C GLU A 507 -1.65 12.77 18.82
N PHE A 508 -0.91 11.82 18.23
CA PHE A 508 -1.51 10.64 17.56
C PHE A 508 -1.12 9.32 18.25
N TYR A 509 -0.07 9.33 19.06
CA TYR A 509 0.35 8.15 19.81
C TYR A 509 0.92 8.52 21.17
N ARG A 510 0.61 7.67 22.15
CA ARG A 510 1.17 7.68 23.50
C ARG A 510 1.28 6.24 23.98
N GLY A 511 2.46 5.84 24.40
CA GLY A 511 2.71 4.48 24.86
C GLY A 511 4.10 4.30 25.44
N PRO A 512 4.40 3.14 26.04
CA PRO A 512 5.70 2.89 26.64
C PRO A 512 6.78 2.78 25.55
N LEU A 513 7.96 3.34 25.80
CA LEU A 513 9.12 3.17 24.92
C LEU A 513 9.60 1.72 24.98
N GLY A 514 9.82 1.11 23.82
CA GLY A 514 10.38 -0.24 23.71
C GLY A 514 11.79 -0.31 24.28
N ARG A 515 12.14 -1.38 25.01
CA ARG A 515 13.50 -1.60 25.57
C ARG A 515 14.61 -1.49 24.50
N TYR A 516 14.28 -1.87 23.28
CA TYR A 516 15.18 -1.91 22.13
C TYR A 516 14.74 -0.99 21.00
N ALA A 517 13.92 0.02 21.31
CA ALA A 517 13.48 0.99 20.32
C ALA A 517 14.69 1.60 19.61
N ILE A 518 14.66 1.56 18.29
CA ILE A 518 15.65 2.21 17.40
C ILE A 518 14.97 2.93 16.24
N ARG A 519 13.64 2.89 16.17
CA ARG A 519 12.88 3.37 15.02
C ARG A 519 11.57 4.02 15.44
N VAL A 520 11.12 4.99 14.67
CA VAL A 520 9.73 5.47 14.68
C VAL A 520 9.27 5.57 13.25
N ALA A 521 8.25 4.80 12.89
CA ALA A 521 7.61 4.89 11.59
C ALA A 521 6.10 5.00 11.76
N TYR A 522 5.48 5.86 10.94
CA TYR A 522 4.06 6.15 10.99
C TYR A 522 3.53 6.56 9.62
N THR A 523 2.24 6.34 9.39
CA THR A 523 1.51 6.83 8.21
C THR A 523 0.54 7.93 8.62
N ARG A 524 -0.08 8.60 7.65
CA ARG A 524 -1.13 9.58 7.90
C ARG A 524 -2.37 8.89 8.49
N LEU A 525 -2.53 8.96 9.81
CA LEU A 525 -3.70 8.43 10.53
C LEU A 525 -4.86 9.42 10.58
N TYR A 526 -4.55 10.72 10.55
CA TYR A 526 -5.51 11.81 10.67
C TYR A 526 -5.29 12.89 9.61
N ASP A 527 -6.31 13.70 9.32
CA ASP A 527 -6.23 14.72 8.26
C ASP A 527 -5.27 15.87 8.54
N TRP A 528 -4.87 16.04 9.80
CA TRP A 528 -3.90 17.03 10.23
C TRP A 528 -2.45 16.51 10.19
N MET A 529 -2.22 15.26 9.77
CA MET A 529 -0.89 14.66 9.63
C MET A 529 -0.39 14.74 8.20
N MET A 530 0.93 14.91 8.02
CA MET A 530 1.62 14.93 6.72
C MET A 530 0.89 15.76 5.63
N VAL A 531 0.45 16.98 5.96
CA VAL A 531 -0.43 17.78 5.10
C VAL A 531 0.35 18.36 3.91
N PRO A 532 -0.04 18.04 2.65
CA PRO A 532 0.60 18.61 1.46
C PRO A 532 0.42 20.12 1.34
N GLY A 533 1.44 20.82 0.84
CA GLY A 533 1.40 22.26 0.54
C GLY A 533 1.57 23.18 1.75
N GLN A 534 1.92 22.65 2.93
CA GLN A 534 2.27 23.43 4.12
C GLN A 534 3.53 22.87 4.80
N GLU A 535 4.09 23.65 5.72
CA GLU A 535 5.07 23.16 6.67
C GLU A 535 4.38 22.30 7.74
N ASN A 536 4.92 21.11 7.96
CA ASN A 536 4.52 20.16 8.98
C ASN A 536 5.59 20.13 10.08
N SER A 537 5.16 19.88 11.31
CA SER A 537 6.03 19.72 12.47
C SER A 537 5.74 18.40 13.15
N PHE A 538 6.65 17.43 13.04
CA PHE A 538 6.59 16.15 13.76
C PHE A 538 7.45 16.23 15.03
N GLU A 539 6.99 15.65 16.12
CA GLU A 539 7.67 15.69 17.41
C GLU A 539 7.62 14.34 18.12
N ILE A 540 8.76 13.97 18.69
CA ILE A 540 8.91 12.86 19.63
C ILE A 540 9.24 13.48 20.98
N SER A 541 8.46 13.17 22.02
CA SER A 541 8.78 13.58 23.39
C SER A 541 8.72 12.40 24.36
N MET A 542 9.56 12.47 25.39
CA MET A 542 9.67 11.46 26.44
C MET A 542 9.12 12.01 27.75
N GLU A 543 8.23 11.25 28.38
CA GLU A 543 7.62 11.57 29.65
C GLU A 543 7.84 10.44 30.68
N ASN A 544 7.79 10.78 31.97
CA ASN A 544 7.77 9.82 33.10
C ASN A 544 8.98 8.86 33.19
N GLY A 545 10.10 9.21 32.59
CA GLY A 545 11.38 8.51 32.72
C GLY A 545 12.53 9.37 32.22
N ASN A 546 13.74 8.81 32.23
CA ASN A 546 14.97 9.51 31.87
C ASN A 546 15.51 9.11 30.48
N SER A 547 14.76 8.33 29.70
CA SER A 547 15.15 8.07 28.31
C SER A 547 15.19 9.37 27.54
N TYR A 548 16.16 9.47 26.63
CA TYR A 548 16.39 10.67 25.86
C TYR A 548 16.87 10.33 24.44
N ILE A 549 16.81 11.30 23.54
CA ILE A 549 17.28 11.14 22.17
C ILE A 549 18.69 11.71 22.10
N ARG A 550 19.65 10.93 21.60
CA ARG A 550 21.00 11.44 21.37
C ARG A 550 20.98 12.48 20.24
N ASP A 551 21.47 13.66 20.55
CA ASP A 551 21.64 14.73 19.58
C ASP A 551 22.47 14.24 18.38
N TYR A 552 22.04 14.63 17.18
CA TYR A 552 22.72 14.33 15.91
C TYR A 552 22.79 12.84 15.52
N GLU A 553 22.12 11.96 16.25
CA GLU A 553 22.13 10.50 16.04
C GLU A 553 20.84 9.96 15.39
N THR A 554 20.01 10.85 14.83
CA THR A 554 18.78 10.49 14.13
C THR A 554 18.89 10.76 12.63
N ARG A 555 18.37 9.82 11.84
CA ARG A 555 18.08 9.99 10.41
C ARG A 555 16.62 9.72 10.15
N GLY A 556 16.10 10.29 9.07
CA GLY A 556 14.75 9.95 8.65
C GLY A 556 14.54 10.10 7.17
N ILE A 557 13.43 9.55 6.73
CA ILE A 557 12.94 9.69 5.38
C ILE A 557 11.42 9.70 5.38
N ILE A 558 10.84 10.59 4.59
CA ILE A 558 9.40 10.68 4.41
C ILE A 558 9.08 10.33 2.98
N TYR A 559 8.31 9.27 2.76
CA TYR A 559 7.89 8.84 1.44
C TYR A 559 6.51 9.39 1.07
N TYR A 560 6.37 9.77 -0.20
CA TYR A 560 5.13 10.22 -0.80
C TYR A 560 5.07 9.83 -2.27
N PHE A 561 3.88 9.89 -2.85
CA PHE A 561 3.65 9.61 -4.25
C PHE A 561 3.20 10.86 -5.01
N LEU A 562 3.80 11.07 -6.18
CA LEU A 562 3.19 11.84 -7.25
C LEU A 562 2.24 10.94 -8.06
N LYS A 563 1.24 11.56 -8.70
CA LYS A 563 0.31 10.86 -9.57
C LYS A 563 0.62 11.18 -11.02
N ALA A 564 1.22 10.23 -11.73
CA ALA A 564 1.48 10.28 -13.16
C ALA A 564 0.22 10.08 -14.02
N TYR A 565 -0.94 10.45 -13.48
CA TYR A 565 -2.24 10.29 -14.11
C TYR A 565 -3.12 11.50 -13.77
N ALA A 566 -3.76 12.06 -14.80
CA ALA A 566 -4.85 13.00 -14.69
C ALA A 566 -6.05 12.40 -15.40
N GLY A 567 -7.14 12.16 -14.66
CA GLY A 567 -8.39 11.63 -15.23
C GLY A 567 -9.08 12.60 -16.18
N TYR A 568 -10.32 12.32 -16.54
CA TYR A 568 -11.12 13.27 -17.31
C TYR A 568 -11.41 14.54 -16.47
N GLY A 569 -11.30 15.71 -17.11
CA GLY A 569 -11.47 17.03 -16.47
C GLY A 569 -12.78 17.69 -16.87
N ASP A 570 -12.77 19.01 -17.06
CA ASP A 570 -13.95 19.73 -17.56
C ASP A 570 -14.25 19.42 -19.03
N VAL A 571 -15.44 19.82 -19.51
CA VAL A 571 -15.82 19.72 -20.92
C VAL A 571 -15.41 20.99 -21.66
N PHE A 572 -14.60 20.85 -22.72
CA PHE A 572 -14.05 21.99 -23.46
C PHE A 572 -14.64 22.09 -24.86
N LYS A 573 -14.78 23.32 -25.37
CA LYS A 573 -15.28 23.56 -26.75
C LYS A 573 -14.37 23.02 -27.84
N LYS A 574 -13.07 22.86 -27.56
CA LYS A 574 -12.07 22.38 -28.51
C LYS A 574 -11.27 21.24 -27.89
N PHE A 575 -10.93 20.26 -28.72
CA PHE A 575 -10.11 19.12 -28.30
C PHE A 575 -8.66 19.54 -28.12
N MET A 576 -8.07 20.00 -29.23
CA MET A 576 -6.66 20.29 -29.41
C MET A 576 -6.53 21.48 -30.37
N ARG A 577 -5.35 22.09 -30.43
CA ARG A 577 -5.06 23.21 -31.33
C ARG A 577 -5.23 22.79 -32.81
N PRO A 578 -5.77 23.68 -33.68
CA PRO A 578 -5.98 23.36 -35.09
C PRO A 578 -4.68 22.97 -35.80
N GLY A 579 -4.72 21.91 -36.61
CA GLY A 579 -3.57 21.43 -37.41
C GLY A 579 -2.63 20.46 -36.68
N CYS A 580 -2.87 20.18 -35.39
CA CYS A 580 -2.05 19.30 -34.57
C CYS A 580 -2.79 17.98 -34.30
N LYS A 581 -2.07 16.85 -34.27
CA LYS A 581 -2.55 15.59 -33.66
C LYS A 581 -1.84 15.27 -32.34
N GLY A 582 -0.85 16.08 -31.99
CA GLY A 582 -0.07 15.97 -30.78
C GLY A 582 0.74 17.25 -30.55
N TYR A 583 1.44 17.29 -29.42
CA TYR A 583 2.31 18.39 -29.04
C TYR A 583 3.75 17.94 -28.84
N ASN A 584 4.67 18.82 -29.19
CA ASN A 584 6.04 18.82 -28.70
C ASN A 584 6.15 19.91 -27.63
N ILE A 585 6.12 19.50 -26.36
CA ILE A 585 5.92 20.40 -25.24
C ILE A 585 7.28 20.77 -24.66
N THR A 586 7.60 22.06 -24.68
CA THR A 586 8.70 22.62 -23.88
C THR A 586 8.22 22.84 -22.46
N TYR A 587 8.87 22.21 -21.48
CA TYR A 587 8.55 22.32 -20.06
C TYR A 587 9.81 22.45 -19.22
N TYR A 588 9.64 22.82 -17.95
CA TYR A 588 10.68 22.90 -16.95
C TYR A 588 10.46 21.88 -15.84
N TRP A 589 11.55 21.27 -15.39
CA TRP A 589 11.56 20.38 -14.23
C TRP A 589 12.67 20.76 -13.26
N GLN A 590 12.47 20.41 -12.00
CA GLN A 590 13.44 20.60 -10.94
C GLN A 590 13.22 19.53 -9.88
N ASP A 591 14.18 18.63 -9.70
CA ASP A 591 14.19 17.69 -8.58
C ASP A 591 15.22 18.13 -7.51
N SER A 592 15.38 17.32 -6.46
CA SER A 592 16.33 17.62 -5.36
C SER A 592 17.81 17.61 -5.79
N SER A 593 18.13 17.09 -6.97
CA SER A 593 19.51 17.06 -7.49
C SER A 593 19.88 18.29 -8.32
N VAL A 594 18.90 19.14 -8.66
CA VAL A 594 19.12 20.28 -9.54
C VAL A 594 18.76 21.61 -8.86
N ALA A 595 19.76 22.48 -8.72
CA ALA A 595 19.61 23.77 -8.04
C ALA A 595 18.71 24.77 -8.79
N THR A 596 18.58 24.66 -10.12
CA THR A 596 17.79 25.57 -10.94
C THR A 596 16.91 24.81 -11.95
N PRO A 597 15.68 25.30 -12.25
CA PRO A 597 14.79 24.64 -13.21
C PRO A 597 15.46 24.42 -14.57
N GLN A 598 15.40 23.19 -15.07
CA GLN A 598 15.98 22.78 -16.36
C GLN A 598 14.89 22.64 -17.40
N GLN A 599 15.18 23.12 -18.60
CA GLN A 599 14.30 22.96 -19.75
C GLN A 599 14.41 21.54 -20.31
N ALA A 600 13.28 20.96 -20.68
CA ALA A 600 13.16 19.66 -21.32
C ALA A 600 11.99 19.64 -22.32
N TYR A 601 11.88 18.56 -23.07
CA TYR A 601 10.86 18.37 -24.10
C TYR A 601 10.18 17.02 -23.93
N ILE A 602 8.87 16.97 -24.16
CA ILE A 602 8.09 15.73 -24.14
C ILE A 602 7.07 15.73 -25.27
N LEU A 603 6.89 14.57 -25.89
CA LEU A 603 5.85 14.37 -26.89
C LEU A 603 4.54 13.97 -26.22
N ALA A 604 3.44 14.41 -26.81
CA ALA A 604 2.10 14.08 -26.36
C ALA A 604 1.19 13.81 -27.56
N GLY A 605 0.52 12.66 -27.60
CA GLY A 605 -0.34 12.25 -28.72
C GLY A 605 0.44 11.81 -29.97
N ASP A 606 -0.14 12.07 -31.15
CA ASP A 606 0.36 11.56 -32.44
C ASP A 606 0.91 12.68 -33.36
N ALA A 607 1.76 12.30 -34.30
CA ALA A 607 2.19 13.22 -35.35
C ALA A 607 1.02 13.61 -36.30
N PRO A 608 0.96 14.85 -36.82
CA PRO A 608 1.95 15.93 -36.69
C PRO A 608 1.90 16.67 -35.34
N TYR A 609 3.08 16.95 -34.80
CA TYR A 609 3.26 17.66 -33.54
C TYR A 609 3.31 19.18 -33.74
N CYS A 610 2.66 19.92 -32.85
CA CYS A 610 2.83 21.35 -32.73
C CYS A 610 3.75 21.69 -31.56
N ASP A 611 4.73 22.57 -31.78
CA ASP A 611 5.58 23.08 -30.72
C ASP A 611 4.77 24.00 -29.81
N VAL A 612 4.74 23.68 -28.52
CA VAL A 612 4.03 24.45 -27.49
C VAL A 612 4.90 24.59 -26.25
N THR A 613 4.71 25.66 -25.49
CA THR A 613 5.30 25.78 -24.15
C THR A 613 4.25 25.58 -23.06
N THR A 614 4.67 25.23 -21.86
CA THR A 614 3.80 25.13 -20.68
C THR A 614 3.06 26.42 -20.37
N GLU A 615 3.66 27.59 -20.58
CA GLU A 615 2.98 28.89 -20.41
C GLU A 615 1.83 29.05 -21.41
N GLN A 616 2.02 28.60 -22.65
CA GLN A 616 0.96 28.61 -23.65
C GLN A 616 -0.13 27.60 -23.32
N LEU A 617 0.20 26.40 -22.84
CA LEU A 617 -0.78 25.41 -22.40
C LEU A 617 -1.58 25.96 -21.22
N LEU A 618 -0.92 26.58 -20.23
CA LEU A 618 -1.55 27.19 -19.07
C LEU A 618 -2.50 28.33 -19.47
N ALA A 619 -2.09 29.20 -20.39
CA ALA A 619 -2.94 30.28 -20.90
C ALA A 619 -4.18 29.78 -21.66
N ASN A 620 -4.08 28.61 -22.30
CA ASN A 620 -5.15 28.04 -23.14
C ASN A 620 -5.89 26.86 -22.50
N ARG A 621 -5.60 26.53 -21.24
CA ARG A 621 -6.20 25.38 -20.55
C ARG A 621 -7.72 25.50 -20.42
N SER A 622 -8.30 26.70 -20.43
CA SER A 622 -9.77 26.89 -20.43
C SER A 622 -10.41 26.71 -21.81
N THR A 623 -9.60 26.54 -22.86
CA THR A 623 -10.06 26.48 -24.26
C THR A 623 -9.95 25.09 -24.85
N TYR A 624 -8.86 24.36 -24.59
CA TYR A 624 -8.58 23.04 -25.16
C TYR A 624 -8.52 21.95 -24.09
N ALA A 625 -9.22 20.83 -24.34
CA ALA A 625 -9.25 19.68 -23.43
C ALA A 625 -7.87 19.07 -23.18
N VAL A 626 -7.06 18.96 -24.23
CA VAL A 626 -5.71 18.40 -24.15
C VAL A 626 -4.78 19.32 -23.33
N ASP A 627 -4.86 20.64 -23.54
CA ASP A 627 -4.07 21.61 -22.77
C ASP A 627 -4.39 21.52 -21.27
N ASP A 628 -5.68 21.42 -20.89
CA ASP A 628 -6.06 21.22 -19.48
C ASP A 628 -5.59 19.88 -18.91
N ALA A 629 -5.74 18.78 -19.66
CA ALA A 629 -5.31 17.46 -19.20
C ALA A 629 -3.81 17.41 -18.93
N ILE A 630 -2.98 17.99 -19.80
CA ILE A 630 -1.53 18.12 -19.60
C ILE A 630 -1.23 18.96 -18.37
N ILE A 631 -1.88 20.12 -18.21
CA ILE A 631 -1.64 20.98 -17.05
C ILE A 631 -2.07 20.30 -15.75
N ARG A 632 -3.19 19.56 -15.73
CA ARG A 632 -3.60 18.77 -14.57
C ARG A 632 -2.61 17.65 -14.27
N LEU A 633 -2.09 16.96 -15.30
CA LEU A 633 -1.03 15.97 -15.13
C LEU A 633 0.21 16.62 -14.52
N PHE A 634 0.68 17.75 -15.07
CA PHE A 634 1.85 18.46 -14.54
C PHE A 634 1.62 18.87 -13.09
N ASN A 635 0.43 19.39 -12.76
CA ASN A 635 0.09 19.73 -11.38
C ASN A 635 0.18 18.53 -10.44
N ASN A 636 -0.20 17.33 -10.90
CA ASN A 636 -0.07 16.09 -10.13
C ASN A 636 1.39 15.61 -10.01
N LEU A 637 2.29 16.14 -10.84
CA LEU A 637 3.74 15.98 -10.79
C LEU A 637 4.45 17.10 -10.00
N GLY A 638 3.68 17.96 -9.31
CA GLY A 638 4.17 18.94 -8.34
C GLY A 638 4.26 20.40 -8.81
N GLY A 639 3.99 20.71 -10.08
CA GLY A 639 4.04 22.08 -10.62
C GLY A 639 3.22 22.26 -11.89
N ASP A 640 3.22 23.42 -12.55
CA ASP A 640 2.54 23.59 -13.85
C ASP A 640 3.47 23.40 -15.06
N GLY A 641 4.74 23.09 -14.80
CA GLY A 641 5.80 22.88 -15.79
C GLY A 641 6.40 24.16 -16.35
N THR A 642 5.97 25.34 -15.91
CA THR A 642 6.61 26.61 -16.24
C THR A 642 7.92 26.78 -15.49
N ARG A 643 8.75 27.75 -15.90
CA ARG A 643 10.00 28.04 -15.19
C ARG A 643 9.80 28.48 -13.73
N SER A 644 8.67 29.12 -13.42
CA SER A 644 8.30 29.55 -12.07
C SER A 644 7.66 28.46 -11.21
N SER A 645 7.11 27.41 -11.83
CA SER A 645 6.53 26.25 -11.15
C SER A 645 6.86 24.97 -11.91
N PRO A 646 8.14 24.55 -11.90
CA PRO A 646 8.57 23.35 -12.60
C PRO A 646 7.96 22.08 -11.98
N ILE A 647 7.83 21.02 -12.77
CA ILE A 647 7.45 19.70 -12.24
C ILE A 647 8.64 19.05 -11.51
N LEU A 648 8.38 18.12 -10.59
CA LEU A 648 9.41 17.54 -9.71
C LEU A 648 10.17 16.35 -10.30
N VAL A 649 9.79 15.90 -11.50
CA VAL A 649 10.37 14.73 -12.15
C VAL A 649 10.72 15.04 -13.60
N LYS A 650 11.78 14.41 -14.11
CA LYS A 650 12.10 14.49 -15.53
C LYS A 650 11.27 13.46 -16.30
N LEU A 651 10.55 13.93 -17.30
CA LEU A 651 9.88 13.06 -18.26
C LEU A 651 10.93 12.54 -19.25
N PRO A 652 11.03 11.22 -19.47
CA PRO A 652 11.99 10.65 -20.41
C PRO A 652 11.61 11.00 -21.84
N ASN A 653 12.61 11.18 -22.71
CA ASN A 653 12.40 11.57 -24.11
C ASN A 653 11.61 10.51 -24.91
N GLU A 654 11.59 9.26 -24.45
CA GLU A 654 10.81 8.16 -25.04
C GLU A 654 9.37 8.08 -24.49
N GLY A 655 9.05 8.86 -23.45
CA GLY A 655 7.71 8.92 -22.88
C GLY A 655 6.76 9.62 -23.83
N ASN A 656 5.51 9.14 -23.88
CA ASN A 656 4.42 9.84 -24.56
C ASN A 656 3.35 10.14 -23.51
N ILE A 657 2.78 11.34 -23.54
CA ILE A 657 1.52 11.60 -22.85
C ILE A 657 0.41 11.14 -23.78
N ASP A 658 -0.23 10.03 -23.44
CA ASP A 658 -1.34 9.51 -24.21
C ASP A 658 -2.67 10.10 -23.73
N PHE A 659 -3.59 10.29 -24.67
CA PHE A 659 -4.89 10.88 -24.44
C PHE A 659 -5.98 9.91 -24.88
N ALA A 660 -6.82 9.48 -23.93
CA ALA A 660 -8.14 9.02 -24.34
C ALA A 660 -9.02 10.26 -24.45
N SER A 661 -9.56 10.48 -25.64
CA SER A 661 -10.54 11.53 -25.89
C SER A 661 -11.92 10.90 -25.97
N MET A 662 -12.89 11.60 -25.41
CA MET A 662 -14.28 11.37 -25.75
C MET A 662 -14.74 12.63 -26.48
N GLY A 663 -15.16 12.47 -27.73
CA GLY A 663 -15.85 13.51 -28.49
C GLY A 663 -17.36 13.40 -28.28
N ASN A 664 -18.11 14.47 -28.51
CA ASN A 664 -19.57 14.51 -28.35
C ASN A 664 -20.04 14.19 -26.92
N ILE A 665 -19.27 14.58 -25.91
CA ILE A 665 -19.67 14.37 -24.52
C ILE A 665 -20.72 15.42 -24.14
N PRO A 666 -21.86 14.99 -23.58
CA PRO A 666 -22.84 15.91 -23.00
C PRO A 666 -22.25 16.65 -21.81
N GLY A 667 -22.50 17.96 -21.68
CA GLY A 667 -22.22 18.70 -20.44
C GLY A 667 -23.21 18.29 -19.34
N LEU A 668 -22.72 18.06 -18.12
CA LEU A 668 -23.39 17.27 -17.09
C LEU A 668 -23.75 18.10 -15.86
N PHE A 669 -24.88 17.79 -15.20
CA PHE A 669 -25.05 17.59 -13.73
C PHE A 669 -26.53 17.24 -13.47
N GLN A 670 -26.94 16.14 -12.83
CA GLN A 670 -26.35 15.32 -11.77
C GLN A 670 -25.93 13.91 -12.24
N PRO A 671 -24.97 13.25 -11.56
CA PRO A 671 -24.74 11.83 -11.75
C PRO A 671 -26.05 11.05 -11.55
N ILE A 672 -26.44 10.27 -12.55
CA ILE A 672 -27.49 9.27 -12.45
C ILE A 672 -26.83 7.96 -12.00
N GLN A 673 -27.11 7.57 -10.76
CA GLN A 673 -26.69 6.29 -10.22
C GLN A 673 -27.64 5.22 -10.74
N ILE A 674 -27.15 4.35 -11.61
CA ILE A 674 -27.87 3.16 -12.08
C ILE A 674 -27.36 1.97 -11.29
N THR A 675 -28.23 1.33 -10.53
CA THR A 675 -27.91 0.14 -9.74
C THR A 675 -28.73 -1.03 -10.26
N LEU A 676 -28.08 -2.10 -10.71
CA LEU A 676 -28.73 -3.35 -11.07
C LEU A 676 -28.52 -4.35 -9.94
N ARG A 677 -29.62 -4.84 -9.38
CA ARG A 677 -29.64 -5.95 -8.44
C ARG A 677 -30.03 -7.20 -9.20
N VAL A 678 -29.24 -8.27 -9.07
CA VAL A 678 -29.54 -9.57 -9.67
C VAL A 678 -29.46 -10.64 -8.58
N TRP A 679 -30.43 -11.56 -8.59
CA TRP A 679 -30.46 -12.72 -7.69
C TRP A 679 -31.19 -13.89 -8.36
N ARG A 680 -31.16 -15.05 -7.71
CA ARG A 680 -31.96 -16.22 -8.11
C ARG A 680 -32.98 -16.52 -7.01
N GLU A 681 -34.13 -17.08 -7.39
CA GLU A 681 -34.97 -17.80 -6.42
C GLU A 681 -34.24 -19.07 -6.01
N GLY A 682 -34.28 -19.37 -4.71
CA GLY A 682 -33.70 -20.59 -4.13
C GLY A 682 -34.48 -21.83 -4.51
#